data_AF-A0A6P0VR79-F1
#
_entry.id   AF-A0A6P0VR79-F1
#
_cell.length_a   1.000
_cell.length_b   1.000
_cell.length_c   1.000
_cell.angle_alpha   90.00
_cell.angle_beta   90.00
_cell.angle_gamma   90.00
#
_symmetry.space_group_name_H-M   'P 1'
#
loop_
_entity.id
_entity.type
_entity.pdbx_description
1 polymer ?
#
loop_
_entity_poly.entity_id
_entity_poly.type
_entity_poly.pdbx_seq_one_letter_code
_entity_poly.pdbx_strand_id
1 'polypeptide(L)'
;MGLRMLMGKLLNLVPQGRNSLPVNQKRTIKESTVSFLKTSCLLALGVLLLETGAKAERVVVPAQGSIPQKVDLTAVEVTAMLQELEGLIGRFESALLAAEAANGDLDFSLSTTIEKILAEQSTETTKELSASASSNPQSTNPTLVQARRGLQNFRDAIAKKDFPRARQEWTQTRRLLWDNYPLDRKLAQPEIRAIWLDRGTIVRARSEKDLAKLFDQLAAAGFNTVFFETVNASYPIYPSTVAPEQNPLVRGWDPLAAAVKLAHEREMELHAWVWIFAAANQRHNLLLKQPVDYLGPVLEANPDWANLDQRGRAFHPDTKKAFFDPANPEVQRYLISLLEEIASKYKVDGIQFDYIRYPFQDPNVNQTHGYSMVARQQFHKKTGVDPATIRLRDRNLWREWTDFRTQQVDRFVASASKKLRQQNPDLILSAAVFPILRPDRIRKIQQHWETWAEQGHVDLIVPMTYALDTDSLQQLTQPVVSVSDRSRSLIVPGIRLLQLPDVVAVDQIQLLRDLPVGGYALFAAENLNENLHDIFRLTQGPEADTNPEPVPYRQPLKTAANRYQTLLREWGFLLENNQLNMQEPALSQWSRQAEELSVLLESVAEEPSKSNVSKAQSLLSSFRSRFPKWMRDYGTEKPYQVQVWDNRLQTIEKLLRMEN
;
A
#
# COMPACT_ATOMS: atom_id res chain seq x y z
N MET A 1 -26.19 -23.01 -12.07
CA MET A 1 -27.52 -22.77 -12.70
C MET A 1 -28.08 -21.36 -12.47
N GLY A 2 -27.93 -20.76 -11.28
CA GLY A 2 -28.44 -19.39 -10.99
C GLY A 2 -27.81 -18.23 -11.78
N LEU A 3 -26.55 -18.34 -12.22
CA LEU A 3 -25.85 -17.28 -12.96
C LEU A 3 -26.40 -17.04 -14.38
N ARG A 4 -26.91 -18.11 -15.04
CA ARG A 4 -27.58 -18.01 -16.36
C ARG A 4 -28.94 -17.31 -16.27
N MET A 5 -29.64 -17.48 -15.14
CA MET A 5 -30.95 -16.87 -14.91
C MET A 5 -30.83 -15.36 -14.57
N LEU A 6 -29.71 -14.94 -13.96
CA LEU A 6 -29.39 -13.54 -13.70
C LEU A 6 -29.02 -12.78 -14.99
N MET A 7 -28.26 -13.40 -15.90
CA MET A 7 -27.90 -12.78 -17.19
C MET A 7 -29.10 -12.60 -18.14
N GLY A 8 -30.10 -13.49 -18.06
CA GLY A 8 -31.33 -13.37 -18.85
C GLY A 8 -32.21 -12.16 -18.48
N LYS A 9 -32.19 -11.73 -17.21
CA LYS A 9 -32.98 -10.57 -16.74
C LYS A 9 -32.29 -9.22 -16.97
N LEU A 10 -30.95 -9.19 -17.01
CA LEU A 10 -30.16 -7.97 -17.26
C LEU A 10 -30.22 -7.47 -18.72
N LEU A 11 -30.51 -8.36 -19.68
CA LEU A 11 -30.64 -7.99 -21.10
C LEU A 11 -31.95 -7.25 -21.45
N ASN A 12 -32.94 -7.26 -20.55
CA ASN A 12 -34.26 -6.64 -20.75
C ASN A 12 -34.41 -5.22 -20.15
N LEU A 13 -33.35 -4.63 -19.59
CA LEU A 13 -33.39 -3.30 -18.95
C LEU A 13 -32.84 -2.14 -19.82
N VAL A 14 -32.70 -2.34 -21.14
CA VAL A 14 -32.35 -1.25 -22.06
C VAL A 14 -33.60 -0.43 -22.40
N PRO A 15 -33.66 0.88 -22.14
CA PRO A 15 -34.83 1.69 -22.47
C PRO A 15 -35.05 1.73 -23.99
N GLN A 16 -36.24 1.37 -24.45
CA GLN A 16 -36.67 1.68 -25.82
C GLN A 16 -37.12 3.14 -25.88
N GLY A 17 -36.27 4.02 -26.42
CA GLY A 17 -36.60 5.43 -26.54
C GLY A 17 -35.63 6.25 -27.41
N ARG A 18 -36.11 6.54 -28.63
CA ARG A 18 -35.69 7.53 -29.65
C ARG A 18 -34.46 7.22 -30.52
N ASN A 19 -34.77 7.23 -31.82
CA ASN A 19 -33.93 6.94 -32.98
C ASN A 19 -32.92 8.07 -33.26
N SER A 20 -31.62 7.73 -33.30
CA SER A 20 -30.59 8.38 -34.16
C SER A 20 -29.16 7.91 -33.85
N LEU A 21 -28.91 6.60 -33.68
CA LEU A 21 -27.53 6.09 -33.61
C LEU A 21 -27.36 4.83 -34.47
N PRO A 22 -26.30 4.75 -35.31
CA PRO A 22 -26.01 3.60 -36.17
C PRO A 22 -25.69 2.32 -35.37
N VAL A 23 -26.01 1.16 -35.96
CA VAL A 23 -26.01 -0.17 -35.31
C VAL A 23 -24.67 -0.53 -34.66
N ASN A 24 -23.54 -0.08 -35.22
CA ASN A 24 -22.20 -0.36 -34.69
C ASN A 24 -21.89 0.39 -33.37
N GLN A 25 -22.46 1.57 -33.14
CA GLN A 25 -22.29 2.30 -31.87
C GLN A 25 -23.12 1.68 -30.73
N LYS A 26 -24.31 1.15 -31.02
CA LYS A 26 -25.15 0.46 -30.02
C LYS A 26 -24.52 -0.83 -29.50
N ARG A 27 -23.78 -1.56 -30.36
CA ARG A 27 -23.08 -2.79 -30.00
C ARG A 27 -21.87 -2.51 -29.09
N THR A 28 -21.09 -1.50 -29.44
CA THR A 28 -19.93 -1.04 -28.66
C THR A 28 -20.34 -0.57 -27.26
N ILE A 29 -21.40 0.24 -27.13
CA ILE A 29 -21.89 0.70 -25.81
C ILE A 29 -22.38 -0.47 -24.94
N LYS A 30 -23.04 -1.47 -25.54
CA LYS A 30 -23.55 -2.66 -24.83
C LYS A 30 -22.41 -3.56 -24.35
N GLU A 31 -21.36 -3.74 -25.14
CA GLU A 31 -20.16 -4.51 -24.78
C GLU A 31 -19.32 -3.80 -23.70
N SER A 32 -19.13 -2.48 -23.81
CA SER A 32 -18.44 -1.68 -22.78
C SER A 32 -19.19 -1.65 -21.44
N THR A 33 -20.53 -1.54 -21.47
CA THR A 33 -21.35 -1.52 -20.25
C THR A 33 -21.36 -2.87 -19.55
N VAL A 34 -21.40 -3.98 -20.31
CA VAL A 34 -21.33 -5.34 -19.75
C VAL A 34 -19.94 -5.67 -19.21
N SER A 35 -18.88 -5.18 -19.86
CA SER A 35 -17.50 -5.29 -19.35
C SER A 35 -17.33 -4.52 -18.04
N PHE A 36 -17.78 -3.25 -18.01
CA PHE A 36 -17.70 -2.38 -16.82
C PHE A 36 -18.50 -2.93 -15.62
N LEU A 37 -19.69 -3.48 -15.86
CA LEU A 37 -20.52 -4.10 -14.81
C LEU A 37 -19.90 -5.41 -14.28
N LYS A 38 -19.23 -6.20 -15.12
CA LYS A 38 -18.51 -7.42 -14.70
C LYS A 38 -17.30 -7.10 -13.83
N THR A 39 -16.49 -6.11 -14.23
CA THR A 39 -15.31 -5.69 -13.45
C THR A 39 -15.72 -5.07 -12.11
N SER A 40 -16.79 -4.27 -12.11
CA SER A 40 -17.32 -3.65 -10.87
C SER A 40 -17.92 -4.68 -9.90
N CYS A 41 -18.56 -5.75 -10.40
CA CYS A 41 -19.05 -6.86 -9.57
C CYS A 41 -17.92 -7.74 -9.02
N LEU A 42 -16.88 -8.01 -9.82
CA LEU A 42 -15.73 -8.81 -9.38
C LEU A 42 -14.90 -8.10 -8.31
N LEU A 43 -14.69 -6.78 -8.44
CA LEU A 43 -14.09 -5.95 -7.41
C LEU A 43 -14.94 -5.90 -6.13
N ALA A 44 -16.27 -5.85 -6.24
CA ALA A 44 -17.17 -5.88 -5.09
C ALA A 44 -17.17 -7.25 -4.37
N LEU A 45 -17.11 -8.37 -5.11
CA LEU A 45 -17.02 -9.72 -4.53
C LEU A 45 -15.64 -9.96 -3.88
N GLY A 46 -14.56 -9.54 -4.52
CA GLY A 46 -13.20 -9.64 -3.97
C GLY A 46 -13.04 -8.87 -2.66
N VAL A 47 -13.65 -7.68 -2.57
CA VAL A 47 -13.63 -6.85 -1.36
C VAL A 47 -14.51 -7.42 -0.23
N LEU A 48 -15.65 -8.06 -0.53
CA LEU A 48 -16.47 -8.75 0.48
C LEU A 48 -15.75 -9.98 1.07
N LEU A 49 -14.95 -10.69 0.25
CA LEU A 49 -14.14 -11.83 0.71
C LEU A 49 -13.01 -11.40 1.66
N LEU A 50 -12.49 -10.18 1.53
CA LEU A 50 -11.47 -9.63 2.43
C LEU A 50 -12.00 -9.33 3.86
N GLU A 51 -13.29 -9.03 4.02
CA GLU A 51 -13.87 -8.66 5.34
C GLU A 51 -14.53 -9.81 6.11
N THR A 52 -14.92 -10.88 5.42
CA THR A 52 -15.72 -11.95 6.03
C THR A 52 -14.87 -12.93 6.82
N GLY A 53 -13.54 -12.97 6.62
CA GLY A 53 -12.68 -14.00 7.20
C GLY A 53 -13.25 -15.41 7.00
N ALA A 54 -14.12 -15.57 6.00
CA ALA A 54 -14.70 -16.83 5.64
C ALA A 54 -13.54 -17.65 5.11
N LYS A 55 -13.43 -18.88 5.60
CA LYS A 55 -12.61 -19.88 4.91
C LYS A 55 -13.02 -19.75 3.45
N ALA A 56 -12.10 -19.30 2.59
CA ALA A 56 -12.20 -19.62 1.19
C ALA A 56 -12.57 -21.11 1.19
N GLU A 57 -13.76 -21.44 0.67
CA GLU A 57 -14.06 -22.82 0.35
C GLU A 57 -12.80 -23.35 -0.27
N ARG A 58 -12.26 -24.43 0.32
CA ARG A 58 -11.03 -25.06 -0.14
C ARG A 58 -11.14 -25.10 -1.66
N VAL A 59 -10.44 -24.18 -2.33
CA VAL A 59 -9.85 -24.52 -3.60
C VAL A 59 -8.77 -25.48 -3.15
N VAL A 60 -9.20 -26.73 -2.99
CA VAL A 60 -8.33 -27.88 -3.03
C VAL A 60 -7.45 -27.58 -4.22
N VAL A 61 -6.17 -27.28 -3.97
CA VAL A 61 -5.15 -27.55 -4.98
C VAL A 61 -5.45 -29.00 -5.36
N PRO A 62 -5.93 -29.28 -6.58
CA PRO A 62 -6.24 -30.64 -6.94
C PRO A 62 -4.93 -31.39 -6.74
N ALA A 63 -4.91 -32.32 -5.78
CA ALA A 63 -3.98 -33.42 -5.85
C ALA A 63 -4.20 -34.02 -7.24
N GLN A 64 -3.21 -33.85 -8.12
CA GLN A 64 -3.06 -34.46 -9.44
C GLN A 64 -4.35 -35.08 -9.99
N GLY A 65 -5.30 -34.21 -10.36
CA GLY A 65 -6.51 -34.56 -11.06
C GLY A 65 -6.61 -33.64 -12.25
N SER A 66 -6.41 -34.19 -13.45
CA SER A 66 -6.35 -33.48 -14.73
C SER A 66 -7.59 -32.60 -14.94
N ILE A 67 -7.48 -31.31 -14.60
CA ILE A 67 -8.33 -30.27 -15.17
C ILE A 67 -8.04 -30.30 -16.68
N PRO A 68 -9.05 -30.39 -17.56
CA PRO A 68 -8.78 -30.30 -18.99
C PRO A 68 -8.13 -28.95 -19.25
N GLN A 69 -6.84 -28.96 -19.59
CA GLN A 69 -6.13 -27.75 -19.99
C GLN A 69 -6.91 -27.14 -21.16
N LYS A 70 -7.40 -25.91 -21.00
CA LYS A 70 -7.91 -25.15 -22.14
C LYS A 70 -6.83 -25.14 -23.21
N VAL A 71 -7.17 -25.71 -24.37
CA VAL A 71 -6.26 -25.85 -25.53
C VAL A 71 -5.77 -24.47 -25.99
N ASP A 72 -6.62 -23.44 -25.88
CA ASP A 72 -6.30 -22.09 -26.36
C ASP A 72 -6.15 -21.06 -25.22
N LEU A 73 -5.27 -20.08 -25.44
CA LEU A 73 -5.17 -18.85 -24.63
C LEU A 73 -6.01 -17.73 -25.28
N THR A 74 -6.83 -17.06 -24.49
CA THR A 74 -7.55 -15.85 -24.90
C THR A 74 -6.59 -14.66 -24.99
N ALA A 75 -6.95 -13.63 -25.78
CA ALA A 75 -6.15 -12.40 -25.87
C ALA A 75 -5.90 -11.74 -24.50
N VAL A 76 -6.89 -11.77 -23.61
CA VAL A 76 -6.78 -11.24 -22.24
C VAL A 76 -5.76 -12.03 -21.41
N GLU A 77 -5.80 -13.37 -21.49
CA GLU A 77 -4.82 -14.22 -20.80
C GLU A 77 -3.40 -13.98 -21.35
N VAL A 78 -3.24 -13.85 -22.66
CA VAL A 78 -1.94 -13.54 -23.28
C VAL A 78 -1.41 -12.18 -22.80
N THR A 79 -2.24 -11.14 -22.79
CA THR A 79 -1.83 -9.81 -22.32
C THR A 79 -1.41 -9.86 -20.84
N ALA A 80 -2.18 -10.52 -19.98
CA ALA A 80 -1.84 -10.67 -18.56
C ALA A 80 -0.52 -11.42 -18.37
N MET A 81 -0.31 -12.53 -19.09
CA MET A 81 0.93 -13.31 -19.01
C MET A 81 2.16 -12.53 -19.51
N LEU A 82 2.00 -11.70 -20.54
CA LEU A 82 3.07 -10.81 -21.02
C LEU A 82 3.42 -9.74 -19.99
N GLN A 83 2.40 -9.05 -19.46
CA GLN A 83 2.57 -8.01 -18.45
C GLN A 83 3.26 -8.56 -17.21
N GLU A 84 2.87 -9.76 -16.77
CA GLU A 84 3.49 -10.41 -15.62
C GLU A 84 4.97 -10.73 -15.87
N LEU A 85 5.33 -11.31 -17.01
CA LEU A 85 6.73 -11.65 -17.31
C LEU A 85 7.58 -10.39 -17.45
N GLU A 86 7.09 -9.38 -18.17
CA GLU A 86 7.80 -8.11 -18.34
C GLU A 86 8.00 -7.41 -16.98
N GLY A 87 6.95 -7.37 -16.16
CA GLY A 87 7.00 -6.82 -14.81
C GLY A 87 7.94 -7.58 -13.89
N LEU A 88 7.90 -8.91 -13.89
CA LEU A 88 8.75 -9.75 -13.05
C LEU A 88 10.22 -9.67 -13.46
N ILE A 89 10.53 -9.63 -14.77
CA ILE A 89 11.90 -9.41 -15.27
C ILE A 89 12.39 -8.03 -14.81
N GLY A 90 11.56 -6.99 -14.93
CA GLY A 90 11.91 -5.64 -14.50
C GLY A 90 12.19 -5.54 -13.00
N ARG A 91 11.31 -6.09 -12.16
CA ARG A 91 11.48 -6.11 -10.69
C ARG A 91 12.70 -6.92 -10.25
N PHE A 92 12.91 -8.09 -10.86
CA PHE A 92 14.09 -8.89 -10.60
C PHE A 92 15.37 -8.11 -10.92
N GLU A 93 15.42 -7.46 -12.09
CA GLU A 93 16.57 -6.66 -12.49
C GLU A 93 16.79 -5.47 -11.55
N SER A 94 15.72 -4.82 -11.12
CA SER A 94 15.82 -3.70 -10.16
C SER A 94 16.30 -4.16 -8.79
N ALA A 95 15.80 -5.28 -8.28
CA ALA A 95 16.25 -5.88 -7.03
C ALA A 95 17.72 -6.29 -7.13
N LEU A 96 18.12 -6.92 -8.23
CA LEU A 96 19.49 -7.36 -8.44
C LEU A 96 20.46 -6.18 -8.45
N LEU A 97 20.14 -5.12 -9.21
CA LEU A 97 20.95 -3.91 -9.25
C LEU A 97 21.09 -3.27 -7.87
N ALA A 98 19.99 -3.16 -7.12
CA ALA A 98 20.04 -2.63 -5.76
C ALA A 98 20.93 -3.48 -4.84
N ALA A 99 20.85 -4.82 -4.95
CA ALA A 99 21.70 -5.74 -4.19
C ALA A 99 23.19 -5.59 -4.55
N GLU A 100 23.52 -5.60 -5.84
CA GLU A 100 24.90 -5.52 -6.33
C GLU A 100 25.52 -4.16 -5.97
N ALA A 101 24.78 -3.07 -6.15
CA ALA A 101 25.24 -1.73 -5.80
C ALA A 101 25.39 -1.50 -4.29
N ALA A 102 24.53 -2.13 -3.46
CA ALA A 102 24.61 -1.99 -2.00
C ALA A 102 25.74 -2.81 -1.37
N ASN A 103 26.12 -3.93 -1.97
CA ASN A 103 27.08 -4.90 -1.39
C ASN A 103 28.42 -4.95 -2.15
N GLY A 104 28.69 -4.05 -3.09
CA GLY A 104 29.98 -3.96 -3.77
C GLY A 104 31.05 -3.26 -2.92
N ASP A 105 32.32 -3.64 -3.09
CA ASP A 105 33.50 -3.10 -2.37
C ASP A 105 33.89 -1.66 -2.80
N LEU A 106 32.93 -0.85 -3.26
CA LEU A 106 33.19 0.41 -3.93
C LEU A 106 33.01 1.60 -2.98
N ASP A 107 34.13 2.21 -2.61
CA ASP A 107 34.18 3.51 -1.94
C ASP A 107 33.79 4.59 -2.97
N PHE A 108 32.52 5.03 -2.95
CA PHE A 108 31.92 5.68 -4.10
C PHE A 108 31.95 7.23 -4.02
N SER A 109 32.61 7.83 -5.01
CA SER A 109 32.33 9.18 -5.49
C SER A 109 32.07 9.09 -6.99
N LEU A 110 30.88 9.52 -7.45
CA LEU A 110 30.49 9.49 -8.86
C LEU A 110 31.51 10.23 -9.74
N SER A 111 32.08 11.32 -9.22
CA SER A 111 33.09 12.11 -9.94
C SER A 111 34.37 11.34 -10.15
N THR A 112 34.83 10.58 -9.15
CA THR A 112 36.05 9.79 -9.27
C THR A 112 35.90 8.66 -10.29
N THR A 113 34.73 8.01 -10.34
CA THR A 113 34.42 7.01 -11.36
C THR A 113 34.41 7.64 -12.76
N ILE A 114 33.83 8.83 -12.90
CA ILE A 114 33.73 9.52 -14.19
C ILE A 114 35.08 10.09 -14.63
N GLU A 115 35.90 10.61 -13.73
CA GLU A 115 37.27 11.02 -14.03
C GLU A 115 38.10 9.86 -14.56
N LYS A 116 37.95 8.64 -13.99
CA LYS A 116 38.57 7.43 -14.54
C LYS A 116 38.08 7.11 -15.96
N ILE A 117 36.76 7.11 -16.17
CA ILE A 117 36.17 6.83 -17.50
C ILE A 117 36.65 7.86 -18.54
N LEU A 118 36.64 9.15 -18.21
CA LEU A 118 37.10 10.21 -19.09
C LEU A 118 38.61 10.12 -19.35
N ALA A 119 39.41 9.75 -18.35
CA ALA A 119 40.84 9.51 -18.51
C ALA A 119 41.10 8.33 -19.45
N GLU A 120 40.37 7.21 -19.31
CA GLU A 120 40.48 6.03 -20.17
C GLU A 120 40.10 6.34 -21.63
N GLN A 121 39.00 7.08 -21.84
CA GLN A 121 38.59 7.55 -23.17
C GLN A 121 39.60 8.50 -23.83
N SER A 122 40.31 9.31 -23.01
CA SER A 122 41.38 10.20 -23.49
C SER A 122 42.67 9.46 -23.84
N THR A 123 42.93 8.30 -23.23
CA THR A 123 44.09 7.44 -23.57
C THR A 123 43.86 6.55 -24.78
N GLU A 124 42.62 6.14 -25.06
CA GLU A 124 42.28 5.33 -26.25
C GLU A 124 42.30 6.13 -27.56
N THR A 125 42.35 7.46 -27.52
CA THR A 125 42.43 8.31 -28.73
C THR A 125 43.76 8.17 -29.48
N THR A 126 44.70 7.32 -29.02
CA THR A 126 45.98 7.04 -29.68
C THR A 126 46.15 5.61 -30.22
N LYS A 127 45.14 4.73 -30.12
CA LYS A 127 45.19 3.39 -30.72
C LYS A 127 43.92 3.07 -31.51
N GLU A 128 44.06 3.29 -32.82
CA GLU A 128 43.35 2.65 -33.94
C GLU A 128 41.81 2.54 -33.88
N LEU A 129 41.20 3.32 -34.78
CA LEU A 129 39.93 3.01 -35.44
C LEU A 129 39.93 1.59 -36.01
N SER A 130 39.42 0.61 -35.26
CA SER A 130 38.93 -0.64 -35.84
C SER A 130 37.76 -1.21 -35.03
N ALA A 131 36.57 -1.07 -35.60
CA ALA A 131 35.42 -1.97 -35.51
C ALA A 131 35.23 -2.78 -34.19
N SER A 132 34.49 -2.21 -33.23
CA SER A 132 33.59 -2.98 -32.34
C SER A 132 32.56 -2.09 -31.63
N ALA A 133 31.92 -1.17 -32.35
CA ALA A 133 30.74 -0.48 -31.84
C ALA A 133 29.49 -1.37 -31.98
N SER A 134 29.43 -2.45 -31.20
CA SER A 134 28.22 -3.25 -30.98
C SER A 134 28.34 -4.15 -29.74
N SER A 135 28.74 -3.60 -28.60
CA SER A 135 28.45 -4.23 -27.32
C SER A 135 27.17 -3.60 -26.77
N ASN A 136 26.04 -4.24 -27.06
CA ASN A 136 24.79 -3.95 -26.35
C ASN A 136 25.07 -4.01 -24.84
N PRO A 137 24.51 -3.10 -24.02
CA PRO A 137 24.48 -3.25 -22.56
C PRO A 137 23.52 -4.40 -22.18
N GLN A 138 23.87 -5.62 -22.60
CA GLN A 138 23.23 -6.83 -22.15
C GLN A 138 23.63 -7.05 -20.69
N SER A 139 22.61 -7.30 -19.85
CA SER A 139 22.82 -7.80 -18.49
C SER A 139 23.79 -8.97 -18.54
N THR A 140 24.90 -8.88 -17.83
CA THR A 140 25.88 -9.96 -17.69
C THR A 140 25.35 -11.10 -16.82
N ASN A 141 24.28 -10.86 -16.05
CA ASN A 141 23.64 -11.86 -15.22
C ASN A 141 22.98 -12.98 -16.07
N PRO A 142 23.41 -14.25 -15.95
CA PRO A 142 22.90 -15.36 -16.75
C PRO A 142 21.39 -15.60 -16.61
N THR A 143 20.82 -15.35 -15.43
CA THR A 143 19.39 -15.53 -15.14
C THR A 143 18.56 -14.54 -15.94
N LEU A 144 18.95 -13.26 -15.98
CA LEU A 144 18.27 -12.23 -16.76
C LEU A 144 18.36 -12.48 -18.27
N VAL A 145 19.50 -12.94 -18.77
CA VAL A 145 19.66 -13.34 -20.19
C VAL A 145 18.71 -14.48 -20.55
N GLN A 146 18.66 -15.51 -19.70
CA GLN A 146 17.75 -16.64 -19.89
C GLN A 146 16.28 -16.24 -19.79
N ALA A 147 15.92 -15.37 -18.85
CA ALA A 147 14.54 -14.91 -18.68
C ALA A 147 14.06 -14.07 -19.87
N ARG A 148 14.91 -13.18 -20.40
CA ARG A 148 14.61 -12.40 -21.62
C ARG A 148 14.45 -13.30 -22.85
N ARG A 149 15.25 -14.37 -22.94
CA ARG A 149 15.07 -15.40 -23.98
C ARG A 149 13.74 -16.14 -23.80
N GLY A 150 13.38 -16.50 -22.57
CA GLY A 150 12.09 -17.13 -22.25
C GLY A 150 10.89 -16.25 -22.62
N LEU A 151 10.96 -14.94 -22.36
CA LEU A 151 9.95 -13.97 -22.81
C LEU A 151 9.85 -13.92 -24.35
N GLN A 152 10.98 -13.93 -25.06
CA GLN A 152 10.96 -13.95 -26.52
C GLN A 152 10.37 -15.27 -27.05
N ASN A 153 10.76 -16.41 -26.49
CA ASN A 153 10.19 -17.71 -26.84
C ASN A 153 8.68 -17.77 -26.58
N PHE A 154 8.22 -17.17 -25.48
CA PHE A 154 6.80 -17.01 -25.18
C PHE A 154 6.08 -16.25 -26.30
N ARG A 155 6.60 -15.07 -26.70
CA ARG A 155 6.04 -14.26 -27.79
C ARG A 155 6.01 -15.02 -29.11
N ASP A 156 7.09 -15.72 -29.44
CA ASP A 156 7.18 -16.53 -30.65
C ASP A 156 6.17 -17.69 -30.65
N ALA A 157 5.96 -18.34 -29.51
CA ALA A 157 4.97 -19.41 -29.35
C ALA A 157 3.54 -18.86 -29.52
N ILE A 158 3.23 -17.70 -28.93
CA ILE A 158 1.95 -17.01 -29.13
C ILE A 158 1.73 -16.66 -30.60
N ALA A 159 2.74 -16.10 -31.29
CA ALA A 159 2.65 -15.75 -32.70
C ALA A 159 2.39 -16.99 -33.59
N LYS A 160 2.96 -18.14 -33.22
CA LYS A 160 2.74 -19.44 -33.89
C LYS A 160 1.46 -20.15 -33.43
N LYS A 161 0.70 -19.58 -32.49
CA LYS A 161 -0.47 -20.19 -31.83
C LYS A 161 -0.15 -21.53 -31.13
N ASP A 162 1.10 -21.72 -30.72
CA ASP A 162 1.55 -22.85 -29.91
C ASP A 162 1.32 -22.54 -28.42
N PHE A 163 0.06 -22.60 -27.99
CA PHE A 163 -0.34 -22.23 -26.63
C PHE A 163 0.23 -23.15 -25.54
N PRO A 164 0.36 -24.48 -25.73
CA PRO A 164 1.04 -25.34 -24.77
C PRO A 164 2.49 -24.90 -24.52
N ARG A 165 3.26 -24.64 -25.60
CA ARG A 165 4.61 -24.11 -25.46
C ARG A 165 4.62 -22.74 -24.80
N ALA A 166 3.71 -21.83 -25.16
CA ALA A 166 3.63 -20.53 -24.51
C ALA A 166 3.42 -20.66 -22.98
N ARG A 167 2.50 -21.53 -22.52
CA ARG A 167 2.32 -21.78 -21.07
C ARG A 167 3.58 -22.34 -20.41
N GLN A 168 4.31 -23.21 -21.11
CA GLN A 168 5.56 -23.78 -20.63
C GLN A 168 6.64 -22.70 -20.47
N GLU A 169 6.89 -21.90 -21.51
CA GLU A 169 7.89 -20.81 -21.49
C GLU A 169 7.56 -19.79 -20.39
N TRP A 170 6.29 -19.42 -20.23
CA TRP A 170 5.85 -18.52 -19.15
C TRP A 170 6.11 -19.12 -17.77
N THR A 171 5.74 -20.39 -17.54
CA THR A 171 5.92 -21.04 -16.24
C THR A 171 7.41 -21.21 -15.90
N GLN A 172 8.21 -21.64 -16.87
CA GLN A 172 9.65 -21.85 -16.69
C GLN A 172 10.38 -20.54 -16.44
N THR A 173 10.02 -19.48 -17.17
CA THR A 173 10.62 -18.15 -16.99
C THR A 173 10.30 -17.56 -15.61
N ARG A 174 9.04 -17.67 -15.16
CA ARG A 174 8.64 -17.22 -13.81
C ARG A 174 9.42 -17.95 -12.73
N ARG A 175 9.48 -19.29 -12.84
CA ARG A 175 10.20 -20.12 -11.89
C ARG A 175 11.69 -19.80 -11.85
N LEU A 176 12.31 -19.63 -13.01
CA LEU A 176 13.72 -19.23 -13.12
C LEU A 176 14.00 -17.95 -12.33
N LEU A 177 13.15 -16.93 -12.49
CA LEU A 177 13.31 -15.65 -11.78
C LEU A 177 13.06 -15.80 -10.27
N TRP A 178 12.03 -16.52 -9.87
CA TRP A 178 11.72 -16.75 -8.46
C TRP A 178 12.78 -17.56 -7.72
N ASP A 179 13.30 -18.61 -8.36
CA ASP A 179 14.33 -19.49 -7.78
C ASP A 179 15.68 -18.77 -7.62
N ASN A 180 15.88 -17.63 -8.30
CA ASN A 180 17.14 -16.86 -8.30
C ASN A 180 16.96 -15.43 -7.78
N TYR A 181 15.82 -15.09 -7.16
CA TYR A 181 15.57 -13.75 -6.63
C TYR A 181 16.65 -13.43 -5.57
N PRO A 182 17.20 -12.20 -5.49
CA PRO A 182 18.31 -11.87 -4.58
C PRO A 182 17.87 -11.78 -3.11
N LEU A 183 17.63 -12.92 -2.45
CA LEU A 183 17.09 -13.00 -1.08
C LEU A 183 18.15 -13.18 0.02
N ASP A 184 19.42 -13.19 -0.35
CA ASP A 184 20.55 -13.62 0.49
C ASP A 184 21.41 -12.48 1.04
N ARG A 185 21.12 -11.23 0.66
CA ARG A 185 21.93 -10.05 1.01
C ARG A 185 21.06 -8.80 1.14
N LYS A 186 21.64 -7.73 1.69
CA LYS A 186 20.93 -6.45 1.90
C LYS A 186 20.44 -5.88 0.56
N LEU A 187 19.16 -5.49 0.53
CA LEU A 187 18.47 -4.87 -0.59
C LEU A 187 17.81 -3.54 -0.21
N ALA A 188 17.40 -3.43 1.06
CA ALA A 188 16.57 -2.32 1.49
C ALA A 188 17.35 -1.01 1.58
N GLN A 189 16.76 0.04 1.02
CA GLN A 189 17.05 1.44 1.34
C GLN A 189 16.22 1.89 2.56
N PRO A 190 16.53 3.05 3.19
CA PRO A 190 15.70 3.57 4.27
C PRO A 190 14.24 3.75 3.84
N GLU A 191 13.33 3.02 4.48
CA GLU A 191 11.91 2.96 4.15
C GLU A 191 11.05 2.63 5.36
N ILE A 192 9.74 2.91 5.28
CA ILE A 192 8.80 2.44 6.31
C ILE A 192 8.61 0.94 6.11
N ARG A 193 8.96 0.16 7.13
CA ARG A 193 8.76 -1.30 7.16
C ARG A 193 7.82 -1.59 8.31
N ALA A 194 6.54 -1.49 8.01
CA ALA A 194 5.49 -1.61 9.01
C ALA A 194 4.88 -3.01 9.06
N ILE A 195 4.35 -3.39 10.21
CA ILE A 195 3.56 -4.62 10.37
C ILE A 195 2.36 -4.40 11.29
N TRP A 196 1.21 -4.94 10.92
CA TRP A 196 0.05 -5.03 11.81
C TRP A 196 0.20 -6.21 12.75
N LEU A 197 0.18 -5.93 14.05
CA LEU A 197 0.19 -6.93 15.10
C LEU A 197 -1.24 -7.10 15.63
N ASP A 198 -1.90 -8.15 15.15
CA ASP A 198 -3.31 -8.44 15.38
C ASP A 198 -3.61 -8.96 16.80
N ARG A 199 -4.86 -8.79 17.25
CA ARG A 199 -5.35 -9.24 18.56
C ARG A 199 -5.09 -10.72 18.79
N GLY A 200 -5.21 -11.56 17.75
CA GLY A 200 -4.94 -13.00 17.88
C GLY A 200 -3.51 -13.24 18.35
N THR A 201 -2.56 -12.55 17.75
CA THR A 201 -1.15 -12.53 18.15
C THR A 201 -0.95 -11.98 19.56
N ILE A 202 -1.57 -10.85 19.91
CA ILE A 202 -1.48 -10.25 21.25
C ILE A 202 -1.99 -11.19 22.34
N VAL A 203 -3.17 -11.79 22.13
CA VAL A 203 -3.79 -12.73 23.08
C VAL A 203 -2.92 -13.99 23.27
N ARG A 204 -2.21 -14.44 22.23
CA ARG A 204 -1.30 -15.59 22.32
C ARG A 204 -0.04 -15.31 23.14
N ALA A 205 0.47 -14.08 23.14
CA ALA A 205 1.65 -13.72 23.92
C ALA A 205 1.43 -13.88 25.44
N ARG A 206 0.26 -13.55 25.99
CA ARG A 206 -0.11 -13.73 27.43
C ARG A 206 0.76 -13.00 28.47
N SER A 207 1.96 -12.54 28.14
CA SER A 207 2.89 -11.86 29.03
C SER A 207 3.86 -10.95 28.26
N GLU A 208 4.48 -9.99 28.95
CA GLU A 208 5.55 -9.14 28.38
C GLU A 208 6.73 -9.98 27.89
N LYS A 209 7.13 -11.04 28.60
CA LYS A 209 8.26 -11.91 28.22
C LYS A 209 8.04 -12.61 26.89
N ASP A 210 6.84 -13.10 26.64
CA ASP A 210 6.52 -13.79 25.39
C ASP A 210 6.27 -12.79 24.24
N LEU A 211 5.74 -11.60 24.56
CA LEU A 211 5.66 -10.50 23.61
C LEU A 211 7.07 -10.02 23.19
N ALA A 212 8.03 -10.00 24.12
CA ALA A 212 9.42 -9.60 23.85
C ALA A 212 10.07 -10.45 22.75
N LYS A 213 9.85 -11.78 22.75
CA LYS A 213 10.35 -12.68 21.70
C LYS A 213 9.84 -12.31 20.31
N LEU A 214 8.57 -11.91 20.22
CA LEU A 214 7.99 -11.45 18.97
C LEU A 214 8.62 -10.13 18.53
N PHE A 215 8.80 -9.18 19.45
CA PHE A 215 9.48 -7.92 19.16
C PHE A 215 10.95 -8.12 18.75
N ASP A 216 11.66 -9.09 19.33
CA ASP A 216 13.01 -9.49 18.91
C ASP A 216 13.02 -9.98 17.46
N GLN A 217 12.05 -10.84 17.09
CA GLN A 217 11.90 -11.33 15.72
C GLN A 217 11.59 -10.19 14.74
N LEU A 218 10.71 -9.26 15.13
CA LEU A 218 10.36 -8.12 14.28
C LEU A 218 11.57 -7.18 14.07
N ALA A 219 12.31 -6.88 15.12
CA ALA A 219 13.52 -6.06 15.03
C ALA A 219 14.60 -6.73 14.18
N ALA A 220 14.83 -8.04 14.36
CA ALA A 220 15.79 -8.80 13.56
C ALA A 220 15.40 -8.85 12.07
N ALA A 221 14.11 -8.92 11.76
CA ALA A 221 13.58 -8.83 10.40
C ALA A 221 13.54 -7.39 9.84
N GLY A 222 14.05 -6.39 10.59
CA GLY A 222 14.19 -5.01 10.15
C GLY A 222 12.90 -4.19 10.18
N PHE A 223 11.82 -4.66 10.80
CA PHE A 223 10.63 -3.81 10.98
C PHE A 223 10.98 -2.61 11.86
N ASN A 224 10.51 -1.43 11.48
CA ASN A 224 10.74 -0.18 12.22
C ASN A 224 9.46 0.49 12.70
N THR A 225 8.28 -0.05 12.36
CA THR A 225 6.98 0.46 12.79
C THR A 225 6.01 -0.69 13.04
N VAL A 226 5.35 -0.69 14.19
CA VAL A 226 4.32 -1.69 14.54
C VAL A 226 2.97 -1.00 14.70
N PHE A 227 1.98 -1.42 13.89
CA PHE A 227 0.58 -1.07 14.10
C PHE A 227 -0.05 -2.08 15.06
N PHE A 228 -0.09 -1.73 16.35
CA PHE A 228 -0.45 -2.67 17.42
C PHE A 228 -1.96 -2.59 17.72
N GLU A 229 -2.73 -3.66 17.50
CA GLU A 229 -4.20 -3.65 17.67
C GLU A 229 -4.59 -3.33 19.11
N THR A 230 -4.94 -2.06 19.33
CA THR A 230 -5.09 -1.46 20.66
C THR A 230 -6.55 -1.45 21.11
N VAL A 231 -7.47 -1.20 20.17
CA VAL A 231 -8.92 -1.20 20.42
C VAL A 231 -9.61 -1.91 19.27
N ASN A 232 -10.36 -2.97 19.58
CA ASN A 232 -11.23 -3.62 18.61
C ASN A 232 -12.55 -4.09 19.22
N ALA A 233 -13.62 -4.04 18.42
CA ALA A 233 -14.98 -4.38 18.86
C ALA A 233 -15.35 -3.72 20.20
N SER A 234 -15.00 -2.44 20.37
CA SER A 234 -15.22 -1.62 21.58
C SER A 234 -14.48 -2.06 22.85
N TYR A 235 -13.51 -2.97 22.74
CA TYR A 235 -12.66 -3.37 23.84
C TYR A 235 -11.23 -2.85 23.63
N PRO A 236 -10.71 -1.98 24.52
CA PRO A 236 -9.27 -1.77 24.61
C PRO A 236 -8.59 -3.03 25.14
N ILE A 237 -7.38 -3.31 24.64
CA ILE A 237 -6.52 -4.37 25.20
C ILE A 237 -5.84 -3.95 26.51
N TYR A 238 -5.91 -2.68 26.89
CA TYR A 238 -5.32 -2.13 28.13
C TYR A 238 -6.42 -1.73 29.15
N PRO A 239 -6.07 -1.53 30.44
CA PRO A 239 -7.01 -1.02 31.44
C PRO A 239 -7.37 0.45 31.18
N SER A 240 -8.57 0.68 30.68
CA SER A 240 -9.11 2.01 30.32
C SER A 240 -9.99 2.57 31.44
N THR A 241 -10.00 3.90 31.57
CA THR A 241 -10.94 4.67 32.39
C THR A 241 -12.06 5.28 31.55
N VAL A 242 -11.89 5.33 30.23
CA VAL A 242 -12.88 5.83 29.26
C VAL A 242 -13.81 4.71 28.80
N ALA A 243 -13.26 3.58 28.37
CA ALA A 243 -14.03 2.43 27.94
C ALA A 243 -14.54 1.63 29.15
N PRO A 244 -15.75 1.06 29.08
CA PRO A 244 -16.38 0.38 30.21
C PRO A 244 -15.68 -0.93 30.61
N GLU A 245 -15.00 -1.60 29.67
CA GLU A 245 -14.39 -2.91 29.93
C GLU A 245 -13.14 -3.13 29.07
N GLN A 246 -12.05 -3.63 29.67
CA GLN A 246 -10.88 -4.16 28.96
C GLN A 246 -11.24 -5.50 28.28
N ASN A 247 -10.66 -5.79 27.11
CA ASN A 247 -10.87 -7.05 26.41
C ASN A 247 -10.66 -8.26 27.35
N PRO A 248 -11.70 -9.10 27.57
CA PRO A 248 -11.61 -10.21 28.53
C PRO A 248 -10.50 -11.22 28.23
N LEU A 249 -10.02 -11.29 26.98
CA LEU A 249 -8.97 -12.23 26.55
C LEU A 249 -7.56 -11.86 27.02
N VAL A 250 -7.34 -10.62 27.49
CA VAL A 250 -6.04 -10.14 27.98
C VAL A 250 -6.11 -9.60 29.41
N ARG A 251 -7.21 -9.88 30.12
CA ARG A 251 -7.42 -9.42 31.49
C ARG A 251 -6.28 -9.88 32.41
N GLY A 252 -5.84 -8.99 33.30
CA GLY A 252 -4.79 -9.28 34.29
C GLY A 252 -3.41 -8.76 33.89
N TRP A 253 -3.24 -8.18 32.71
CA TRP A 253 -2.03 -7.45 32.33
C TRP A 253 -2.35 -6.32 31.34
N ASP A 254 -1.34 -5.50 31.04
CA ASP A 254 -1.43 -4.37 30.11
C ASP A 254 -0.50 -4.61 28.90
N PRO A 255 -1.03 -5.17 27.80
CA PRO A 255 -0.23 -5.45 26.61
C PRO A 255 0.25 -4.19 25.88
N LEU A 256 -0.46 -3.06 25.99
CA LEU A 256 -0.04 -1.82 25.33
C LEU A 256 1.17 -1.22 26.03
N ALA A 257 1.16 -1.17 27.38
CA ALA A 257 2.32 -0.72 28.16
C ALA A 257 3.56 -1.56 27.85
N ALA A 258 3.40 -2.90 27.83
CA ALA A 258 4.47 -3.82 27.49
C ALA A 258 4.99 -3.60 26.06
N ALA A 259 4.08 -3.48 25.08
CA ALA A 259 4.46 -3.31 23.68
C ALA A 259 5.22 -2.00 23.42
N VAL A 260 4.77 -0.88 24.02
CA VAL A 260 5.45 0.43 23.86
C VAL A 260 6.89 0.34 24.38
N LYS A 261 7.07 -0.21 25.58
CA LYS A 261 8.40 -0.44 26.15
C LYS A 261 9.27 -1.30 25.24
N LEU A 262 8.77 -2.45 24.80
CA LEU A 262 9.52 -3.40 23.96
C LEU A 262 9.87 -2.85 22.58
N ALA A 263 9.01 -2.01 22.00
CA ALA A 263 9.27 -1.32 20.74
C ALA A 263 10.44 -0.35 20.89
N HIS A 264 10.38 0.52 21.91
CA HIS A 264 11.40 1.54 22.15
C HIS A 264 12.76 0.96 22.52
N GLU A 265 12.80 -0.14 23.29
CA GLU A 265 14.04 -0.88 23.57
C GLU A 265 14.74 -1.41 22.30
N ARG A 266 14.03 -1.51 21.19
CA ARG A 266 14.51 -2.01 19.89
C ARG A 266 14.48 -0.94 18.81
N GLU A 267 14.35 0.33 19.20
CA GLU A 267 14.32 1.49 18.28
C GLU A 267 13.22 1.39 17.20
N MET A 268 12.13 0.68 17.51
CA MET A 268 10.94 0.62 16.68
C MET A 268 9.89 1.59 17.17
N GLU A 269 9.13 2.15 16.24
CA GLU A 269 7.93 2.90 16.58
C GLU A 269 6.73 1.99 16.84
N LEU A 270 5.93 2.35 17.84
CA LEU A 270 4.64 1.73 18.09
C LEU A 270 3.50 2.71 17.87
N HIS A 271 2.64 2.35 16.91
CA HIS A 271 1.45 3.10 16.58
C HIS A 271 0.22 2.33 17.08
N ALA A 272 -0.56 2.93 17.96
CA ALA A 272 -1.77 2.31 18.48
C ALA A 272 -2.83 2.20 17.37
N TRP A 273 -3.16 0.97 16.96
CA TRP A 273 -4.17 0.69 15.95
C TRP A 273 -5.57 0.60 16.59
N VAL A 274 -6.45 1.53 16.22
CA VAL A 274 -7.76 1.74 16.86
C VAL A 274 -8.89 1.62 15.83
N TRP A 275 -9.85 0.75 16.10
CA TRP A 275 -11.12 0.74 15.36
C TRP A 275 -11.97 1.94 15.79
N ILE A 276 -12.18 2.88 14.88
CA ILE A 276 -12.90 4.13 15.17
C ILE A 276 -14.42 3.89 15.21
N PHE A 277 -15.05 3.59 14.07
CA PHE A 277 -16.50 3.47 14.02
C PHE A 277 -17.01 2.03 14.07
N ALA A 278 -16.18 1.02 13.80
CA ALA A 278 -16.60 -0.37 13.99
C ALA A 278 -16.63 -0.74 15.48
N ALA A 279 -17.83 -0.96 16.01
CA ALA A 279 -18.08 -1.09 17.43
C ALA A 279 -18.22 -2.55 17.89
N ALA A 280 -18.74 -3.44 17.04
CA ALA A 280 -18.99 -4.84 17.41
C ALA A 280 -18.73 -5.79 16.24
N ASN A 281 -18.45 -7.05 16.57
CA ASN A 281 -18.19 -8.10 15.58
C ASN A 281 -18.69 -9.46 16.10
N GLN A 282 -19.60 -10.10 15.37
CA GLN A 282 -20.16 -11.40 15.78
C GLN A 282 -19.08 -12.49 15.95
N ARG A 283 -18.01 -12.46 15.15
CA ARG A 283 -16.89 -13.40 15.31
C ARG A 283 -16.15 -13.17 16.65
N HIS A 284 -16.05 -11.93 17.11
CA HIS A 284 -15.48 -11.64 18.42
C HIS A 284 -16.42 -12.10 19.54
N ASN A 285 -17.73 -11.89 19.39
CA ASN A 285 -18.73 -12.38 20.34
C ASN A 285 -18.62 -13.89 20.54
N LEU A 286 -18.46 -14.66 19.46
CA LEU A 286 -18.24 -16.11 19.55
C LEU A 286 -17.00 -16.48 20.37
N LEU A 287 -15.89 -15.75 20.21
CA LEU A 287 -14.65 -15.97 20.99
C LEU A 287 -14.86 -15.66 22.47
N LEU A 288 -15.64 -14.62 22.79
CA LEU A 288 -15.99 -14.23 24.15
C LEU A 288 -17.16 -15.03 24.74
N LYS A 289 -17.75 -15.96 23.98
CA LYS A 289 -18.98 -16.70 24.34
C LYS A 289 -20.16 -15.77 24.67
N GLN A 290 -20.23 -14.61 24.00
CA GLN A 290 -21.33 -13.66 24.07
C GLN A 290 -22.43 -14.01 23.05
N PRO A 291 -23.67 -13.53 23.25
CA PRO A 291 -24.73 -13.63 22.25
C PRO A 291 -24.30 -13.10 20.87
N VAL A 292 -24.83 -13.71 19.81
CA VAL A 292 -24.47 -13.34 18.42
C VAL A 292 -24.87 -11.90 18.07
N ASP A 293 -25.88 -11.37 18.74
CA ASP A 293 -26.45 -10.02 18.60
C ASP A 293 -25.96 -9.04 19.67
N TYR A 294 -25.05 -9.44 20.55
CA TYR A 294 -24.42 -8.55 21.52
C TYR A 294 -23.65 -7.41 20.83
N LEU A 295 -23.96 -6.16 21.16
CA LEU A 295 -23.41 -4.97 20.50
C LEU A 295 -22.06 -4.51 21.06
N GLY A 296 -21.47 -5.28 21.97
CA GLY A 296 -20.26 -4.87 22.68
C GLY A 296 -20.56 -3.93 23.84
N PRO A 297 -19.61 -3.74 24.76
CA PRO A 297 -19.90 -3.16 26.07
C PRO A 297 -20.30 -1.68 25.99
N VAL A 298 -19.83 -0.95 24.96
CA VAL A 298 -20.13 0.48 24.79
C VAL A 298 -21.53 0.70 24.24
N LEU A 299 -21.92 -0.03 23.18
CA LEU A 299 -23.24 0.14 22.57
C LEU A 299 -24.36 -0.46 23.41
N GLU A 300 -24.10 -1.50 24.22
CA GLU A 300 -25.07 -1.99 25.19
C GLU A 300 -25.34 -0.96 26.30
N ALA A 301 -24.29 -0.25 26.74
CA ALA A 301 -24.45 0.86 27.68
C ALA A 301 -25.08 2.11 27.03
N ASN A 302 -24.95 2.27 25.71
CA ASN A 302 -25.40 3.44 24.96
C ASN A 302 -26.08 3.04 23.63
N PRO A 303 -27.28 2.45 23.65
CA PRO A 303 -27.90 1.88 22.45
C PRO A 303 -28.21 2.93 21.38
N ASP A 304 -28.51 4.16 21.76
CA ASP A 304 -28.79 5.28 20.85
C ASP A 304 -27.55 5.75 20.04
N TRP A 305 -26.37 5.21 20.35
CA TRP A 305 -25.13 5.48 19.62
C TRP A 305 -24.94 4.57 18.40
N ALA A 306 -25.76 3.52 18.27
CA ALA A 306 -25.64 2.57 17.19
C ALA A 306 -25.99 3.19 15.82
N ASN A 307 -25.18 2.85 14.82
CA ASN A 307 -25.45 3.14 13.43
C ASN A 307 -26.44 2.13 12.87
N LEU A 308 -27.64 2.61 12.51
CA LEU A 308 -28.73 1.75 12.06
C LEU A 308 -28.94 1.84 10.56
N ASP A 309 -29.39 0.73 9.96
CA ASP A 309 -29.96 0.73 8.62
C ASP A 309 -31.40 1.26 8.60
N GLN A 310 -32.01 1.37 7.41
CA GLN A 310 -33.40 1.85 7.26
C GLN A 310 -34.45 0.97 7.96
N ARG A 311 -34.09 -0.26 8.35
CA ARG A 311 -34.96 -1.21 9.04
C ARG A 311 -34.68 -1.26 10.55
N GLY A 312 -33.79 -0.40 11.05
CA GLY A 312 -33.41 -0.36 12.46
C GLY A 312 -32.42 -1.44 12.87
N ARG A 313 -31.75 -2.13 11.92
CA ARG A 313 -30.75 -3.16 12.25
C ARG A 313 -29.39 -2.51 12.46
N ALA A 314 -28.67 -2.94 13.51
CA ALA A 314 -27.33 -2.48 13.82
C ALA A 314 -26.23 -3.31 13.13
N PHE A 315 -26.40 -4.64 13.08
CA PHE A 315 -25.44 -5.52 12.40
C PHE A 315 -25.65 -5.49 10.88
N HIS A 316 -24.57 -5.16 10.17
CA HIS A 316 -24.55 -5.27 8.73
C HIS A 316 -24.65 -6.75 8.30
N PRO A 317 -25.54 -7.10 7.35
CA PRO A 317 -25.87 -8.49 7.03
C PRO A 317 -24.71 -9.31 6.49
N ASP A 318 -23.79 -8.73 5.71
CA ASP A 318 -22.66 -9.50 5.14
C ASP A 318 -21.43 -9.49 6.06
N THR A 319 -21.00 -8.31 6.49
CA THR A 319 -19.77 -8.12 7.26
C THR A 319 -19.88 -8.56 8.72
N LYS A 320 -21.11 -8.76 9.23
CA LYS A 320 -21.43 -9.15 10.61
C LYS A 320 -20.82 -8.22 11.67
N LYS A 321 -20.70 -6.94 11.34
CA LYS A 321 -20.20 -5.89 12.23
C LYS A 321 -21.28 -4.84 12.48
N ALA A 322 -21.31 -4.32 13.70
CA ALA A 322 -22.10 -3.14 14.06
C ALA A 322 -21.17 -1.94 14.24
N PHE A 323 -21.68 -0.75 13.97
CA PHE A 323 -20.89 0.48 13.96
C PHE A 323 -21.50 1.51 14.92
N PHE A 324 -20.67 2.36 15.50
CA PHE A 324 -21.11 3.63 16.06
C PHE A 324 -21.59 4.54 14.93
N ASP A 325 -22.58 5.40 15.19
CA ASP A 325 -23.02 6.41 14.24
C ASP A 325 -22.05 7.61 14.22
N PRO A 326 -21.34 7.86 13.10
CA PRO A 326 -20.45 9.01 12.98
C PRO A 326 -21.15 10.37 13.17
N ALA A 327 -22.47 10.47 12.95
CA ALA A 327 -23.20 11.72 13.15
C ALA A 327 -23.50 12.04 14.62
N ASN A 328 -23.33 11.09 15.54
CA ASN A 328 -23.65 11.27 16.95
C ASN A 328 -22.51 12.04 17.68
N PRO A 329 -22.77 13.23 18.23
CA PRO A 329 -21.73 14.03 18.91
C PRO A 329 -21.16 13.37 20.18
N GLU A 330 -21.94 12.56 20.89
CA GLU A 330 -21.47 11.82 22.07
C GLU A 330 -20.48 10.72 21.67
N VAL A 331 -20.76 10.01 20.56
CA VAL A 331 -19.83 9.04 19.96
C VAL A 331 -18.52 9.71 19.59
N GLN A 332 -18.57 10.86 18.91
CA GLN A 332 -17.36 11.57 18.51
C GLN A 332 -16.53 11.97 19.74
N ARG A 333 -17.17 12.48 20.79
CA ARG A 333 -16.51 12.83 22.06
C ARG A 333 -15.89 11.61 22.74
N TYR A 334 -16.64 10.52 22.89
CA TYR A 334 -16.16 9.27 23.47
C TYR A 334 -14.91 8.74 22.75
N LEU A 335 -14.99 8.64 21.41
CA LEU A 335 -13.89 8.13 20.60
C LEU A 335 -12.66 9.04 20.70
N ILE A 336 -12.82 10.36 20.65
CA ILE A 336 -11.70 11.29 20.83
C ILE A 336 -11.10 11.13 22.24
N SER A 337 -11.91 11.05 23.30
CA SER A 337 -11.39 10.84 24.66
C SER A 337 -10.63 9.53 24.80
N LEU A 338 -11.04 8.47 24.11
CA LEU A 338 -10.31 7.20 24.10
C LEU A 338 -8.94 7.34 23.39
N LEU A 339 -8.89 8.10 22.29
CA LEU A 339 -7.62 8.39 21.60
C LEU A 339 -6.69 9.26 22.47
N GLU A 340 -7.24 10.27 23.17
CA GLU A 340 -6.50 11.11 24.11
C GLU A 340 -5.97 10.30 25.30
N GLU A 341 -6.76 9.35 25.83
CA GLU A 341 -6.31 8.45 26.90
C GLU A 341 -5.10 7.64 26.44
N ILE A 342 -5.15 7.07 25.23
CA ILE A 342 -4.02 6.33 24.66
C ILE A 342 -2.78 7.23 24.53
N ALA A 343 -2.93 8.40 23.91
CA ALA A 343 -1.82 9.32 23.64
C ALA A 343 -1.20 9.92 24.92
N SER A 344 -1.98 10.08 25.99
CA SER A 344 -1.51 10.68 27.24
C SER A 344 -0.96 9.66 28.23
N LYS A 345 -1.56 8.46 28.30
CA LYS A 345 -1.16 7.41 29.25
C LYS A 345 0.02 6.60 28.77
N TYR A 346 0.17 6.45 27.45
CA TYR A 346 1.24 5.66 26.85
C TYR A 346 2.09 6.52 25.94
N LYS A 347 3.41 6.26 25.94
CA LYS A 347 4.35 6.90 25.02
C LYS A 347 4.27 6.26 23.63
N VAL A 348 3.08 6.23 23.03
CA VAL A 348 2.93 5.76 21.65
C VAL A 348 3.52 6.79 20.69
N ASP A 349 4.16 6.30 19.63
CA ASP A 349 4.77 7.15 18.60
C ASP A 349 3.73 7.65 17.60
N GLY A 350 2.63 6.90 17.46
CA GLY A 350 1.51 7.25 16.61
C GLY A 350 0.19 6.60 16.98
N ILE A 351 -0.86 7.03 16.29
CA ILE A 351 -2.19 6.43 16.33
C ILE A 351 -2.63 6.14 14.90
N GLN A 352 -3.04 4.90 14.65
CA GLN A 352 -3.61 4.48 13.38
C GLN A 352 -5.13 4.36 13.47
N PHE A 353 -5.83 5.15 12.67
CA PHE A 353 -7.26 5.09 12.48
C PHE A 353 -7.64 3.96 11.54
N ASP A 354 -8.35 2.95 12.04
CA ASP A 354 -8.97 1.90 11.23
C ASP A 354 -10.49 1.95 11.38
N TYR A 355 -11.21 1.38 10.41
CA TYR A 355 -12.66 1.48 10.32
C TYR A 355 -13.17 2.94 10.44
N ILE A 356 -12.37 3.91 9.99
CA ILE A 356 -12.71 5.34 9.93
C ILE A 356 -13.63 5.62 8.72
N ARG A 357 -14.84 5.05 8.78
CA ARG A 357 -15.81 5.03 7.68
C ARG A 357 -17.17 4.51 8.16
N TYR A 358 -18.17 4.60 7.29
CA TYR A 358 -19.40 3.82 7.42
C TYR A 358 -19.18 2.35 6.99
N PRO A 359 -20.07 1.42 7.39
CA PRO A 359 -20.06 0.06 6.85
C PRO A 359 -20.27 0.09 5.33
N PHE A 360 -19.88 -0.99 4.63
CA PHE A 360 -20.15 -1.12 3.20
C PHE A 360 -21.64 -0.94 2.89
N GLN A 361 -21.92 -0.26 1.79
CA GLN A 361 -23.28 0.06 1.37
C GLN A 361 -23.51 -0.32 -0.09
N ASP A 362 -24.67 -0.91 -0.34
CA ASP A 362 -25.22 -1.10 -1.68
C ASP A 362 -26.66 -0.59 -1.70
N PRO A 363 -26.88 0.65 -2.19
CA PRO A 363 -28.22 1.21 -2.25
C PRO A 363 -29.14 0.49 -3.25
N ASN A 364 -28.60 -0.30 -4.20
CA ASN A 364 -29.42 -1.02 -5.17
C ASN A 364 -30.23 -2.16 -4.51
N VAL A 365 -29.73 -2.68 -3.39
CA VAL A 365 -30.40 -3.73 -2.60
C VAL A 365 -30.89 -3.22 -1.24
N ASN A 366 -31.00 -1.88 -1.09
CA ASN A 366 -31.40 -1.20 0.15
C ASN A 366 -30.53 -1.55 1.37
N GLN A 367 -29.25 -1.78 1.16
CA GLN A 367 -28.27 -2.03 2.22
C GLN A 367 -27.49 -0.74 2.50
N THR A 368 -28.10 0.14 3.30
CA THR A 368 -27.52 1.46 3.62
C THR A 368 -27.67 1.76 5.10
N HIS A 369 -26.68 2.43 5.69
CA HIS A 369 -26.61 2.78 7.11
C HIS A 369 -26.54 4.30 7.30
N GLY A 370 -26.65 4.77 8.54
CA GLY A 370 -26.66 6.18 8.92
C GLY A 370 -28.04 6.69 9.32
N TYR A 371 -28.99 5.82 9.62
CA TYR A 371 -30.38 6.19 9.94
C TYR A 371 -30.65 6.20 11.44
N SER A 372 -29.64 6.47 12.26
CA SER A 372 -29.85 6.78 13.67
C SER A 372 -30.79 7.99 13.80
N MET A 373 -31.44 8.12 14.95
CA MET A 373 -32.31 9.27 15.23
C MET A 373 -31.54 10.59 15.14
N VAL A 374 -30.29 10.63 15.64
CA VAL A 374 -29.44 11.82 15.63
C VAL A 374 -29.09 12.24 14.20
N ALA A 375 -28.64 11.30 13.36
CA ALA A 375 -28.29 11.58 11.97
C ALA A 375 -29.49 12.08 11.17
N ARG A 376 -30.66 11.45 11.35
CA ARG A 376 -31.92 11.84 10.69
C ARG A 376 -32.35 13.24 11.09
N GLN A 377 -32.32 13.57 12.38
CA GLN A 377 -32.69 14.90 12.88
C GLN A 377 -31.74 15.98 12.38
N GLN A 378 -30.42 15.74 12.40
CA GLN A 378 -29.44 16.70 11.90
C GLN A 378 -29.60 16.95 10.39
N PHE A 379 -29.83 15.90 9.61
CA PHE A 379 -30.07 16.07 8.18
C PHE A 379 -31.39 16.78 7.91
N HIS A 380 -32.47 16.41 8.59
CA HIS A 380 -33.77 17.07 8.49
C HIS A 380 -33.69 18.55 8.86
N LYS A 381 -32.95 18.91 9.92
CA LYS A 381 -32.72 20.31 10.28
C LYS A 381 -31.99 21.10 9.17
N LYS A 382 -31.11 20.44 8.41
CA LYS A 382 -30.35 21.06 7.33
C LYS A 382 -31.16 21.21 6.04
N THR A 383 -32.02 20.24 5.72
CA THR A 383 -32.63 20.12 4.37
C THR A 383 -34.16 20.17 4.38
N GLY A 384 -34.80 20.06 5.53
CA GLY A 384 -36.25 19.88 5.68
C GLY A 384 -36.74 18.47 5.32
N VAL A 385 -35.86 17.53 4.98
CA VAL A 385 -36.21 16.18 4.50
C VAL A 385 -35.69 15.12 5.46
N ASP A 386 -36.52 14.15 5.82
CA ASP A 386 -36.07 12.96 6.56
C ASP A 386 -35.30 12.03 5.60
N PRO A 387 -34.03 11.68 5.87
CA PRO A 387 -33.26 10.88 4.91
C PRO A 387 -33.83 9.48 4.70
N ALA A 388 -34.66 8.96 5.62
CA ALA A 388 -35.34 7.66 5.44
C ALA A 388 -36.36 7.67 4.28
N THR A 389 -36.83 8.84 3.84
CA THR A 389 -37.76 8.96 2.71
C THR A 389 -37.05 9.10 1.36
N ILE A 390 -35.74 9.36 1.34
CA ILE A 390 -34.95 9.56 0.12
C ILE A 390 -34.78 8.22 -0.60
N ARG A 391 -35.01 8.21 -1.91
CA ARG A 391 -34.78 7.07 -2.80
C ARG A 391 -33.58 7.34 -3.71
N LEU A 392 -32.96 6.27 -4.21
CA LEU A 392 -31.80 6.38 -5.11
C LEU A 392 -32.10 7.18 -6.40
N ARG A 393 -33.38 7.23 -6.81
CA ARG A 393 -33.85 8.06 -7.94
C ARG A 393 -33.81 9.56 -7.65
N ASP A 394 -33.83 9.97 -6.38
CA ASP A 394 -33.81 11.36 -5.94
C ASP A 394 -32.35 11.87 -5.93
N ARG A 395 -31.73 11.91 -7.12
CA ARG A 395 -30.26 12.02 -7.28
C ARG A 395 -29.62 13.15 -6.47
N ASN A 396 -30.26 14.32 -6.40
CA ASN A 396 -29.72 15.47 -5.66
C ASN A 396 -29.76 15.23 -4.14
N LEU A 397 -30.92 14.85 -3.59
CA LEU A 397 -31.08 14.55 -2.16
C LEU A 397 -30.23 13.34 -1.74
N TRP A 398 -30.09 12.33 -2.61
CA TRP A 398 -29.22 11.19 -2.35
C TRP A 398 -27.74 11.58 -2.27
N ARG A 399 -27.29 12.48 -3.16
CA ARG A 399 -25.94 13.06 -3.11
C ARG A 399 -25.77 13.87 -1.82
N GLU A 400 -26.69 14.76 -1.48
CA GLU A 400 -26.63 15.53 -0.23
C GLU A 400 -26.59 14.65 1.02
N TRP A 401 -27.32 13.54 1.03
CA TRP A 401 -27.27 12.56 2.13
C TRP A 401 -25.92 11.83 2.21
N THR A 402 -25.33 11.51 1.06
CA THR A 402 -23.99 10.92 0.99
C THR A 402 -22.92 11.91 1.45
N ASP A 403 -23.03 13.17 1.04
CA ASP A 403 -22.12 14.25 1.44
C ASP A 403 -22.24 14.54 2.94
N PHE A 404 -23.46 14.57 3.49
CA PHE A 404 -23.70 14.74 4.93
C PHE A 404 -22.97 13.69 5.75
N ARG A 405 -23.07 12.40 5.37
CA ARG A 405 -22.40 11.29 6.07
C ARG A 405 -20.88 11.35 5.91
N THR A 406 -20.40 11.68 4.72
CA THR A 406 -18.97 11.88 4.46
C THR A 406 -18.40 12.99 5.35
N GLN A 407 -19.10 14.11 5.47
CA GLN A 407 -18.71 15.23 6.34
C GLN A 407 -18.63 14.85 7.83
N GLN A 408 -19.38 13.85 8.30
CA GLN A 408 -19.27 13.42 9.71
C GLN A 408 -17.91 12.74 9.96
N VAL A 409 -17.48 11.89 9.02
CA VAL A 409 -16.16 11.23 9.09
C VAL A 409 -15.05 12.27 8.96
N ASP A 410 -15.15 13.19 7.98
CA ASP A 410 -14.14 14.24 7.76
C ASP A 410 -13.96 15.13 8.99
N ARG A 411 -15.06 15.56 9.62
CA ARG A 411 -15.02 16.36 10.85
C ARG A 411 -14.42 15.61 12.02
N PHE A 412 -14.71 14.31 12.15
CA PHE A 412 -14.10 13.49 13.19
C PHE A 412 -12.59 13.44 13.01
N VAL A 413 -12.09 13.13 11.80
CA VAL A 413 -10.65 13.05 11.52
C VAL A 413 -9.97 14.39 11.79
N ALA A 414 -10.55 15.50 11.33
CA ALA A 414 -10.02 16.84 11.60
C ALA A 414 -9.97 17.18 13.10
N SER A 415 -11.04 16.83 13.85
CA SER A 415 -11.14 17.14 15.28
C SER A 415 -10.19 16.28 16.11
N ALA A 416 -10.13 14.97 15.83
CA ALA A 416 -9.19 14.05 16.47
C ALA A 416 -7.74 14.47 16.19
N SER A 417 -7.42 14.77 14.93
CA SER A 417 -6.08 15.25 14.53
C SER A 417 -5.68 16.51 15.29
N LYS A 418 -6.54 17.52 15.28
CA LYS A 418 -6.30 18.78 16.02
C LYS A 418 -6.07 18.52 17.51
N LYS A 419 -6.93 17.72 18.14
CA LYS A 419 -6.86 17.50 19.60
C LYS A 419 -5.62 16.71 20.01
N LEU A 420 -5.30 15.65 19.27
CA LEU A 420 -4.13 14.82 19.53
C LEU A 420 -2.82 15.60 19.32
N ARG A 421 -2.72 16.39 18.25
CA ARG A 421 -1.53 17.23 18.00
C ARG A 421 -1.37 18.38 19.00
N GLN A 422 -2.48 18.88 19.56
CA GLN A 422 -2.40 19.84 20.67
C GLN A 422 -1.78 19.23 21.93
N GLN A 423 -1.93 17.92 22.13
CA GLN A 423 -1.34 17.20 23.26
C GLN A 423 0.09 16.76 22.99
N ASN A 424 0.32 16.20 21.79
CA ASN A 424 1.62 15.73 21.34
C ASN A 424 1.82 16.12 19.86
N PRO A 425 2.53 17.23 19.58
CA PRO A 425 2.80 17.67 18.22
C PRO A 425 3.56 16.65 17.37
N ASP A 426 4.37 15.80 18.02
CA ASP A 426 5.19 14.77 17.38
C ASP A 426 4.41 13.47 17.15
N LEU A 427 3.15 13.37 17.58
CA LEU A 427 2.35 12.15 17.38
C LEU A 427 2.04 11.96 15.89
N ILE A 428 2.38 10.78 15.38
CA ILE A 428 2.09 10.42 13.98
C ILE A 428 0.67 9.89 13.86
N LEU A 429 -0.09 10.45 12.93
CA LEU A 429 -1.46 10.01 12.66
C LEU A 429 -1.51 9.28 11.33
N SER A 430 -1.94 8.02 11.36
CA SER A 430 -2.10 7.21 10.15
C SER A 430 -3.53 6.73 9.96
N ALA A 431 -3.92 6.37 8.74
CA ALA A 431 -5.23 5.81 8.45
C ALA A 431 -5.16 4.58 7.55
N ALA A 432 -5.76 3.47 8.00
CA ALA A 432 -5.99 2.30 7.16
C ALA A 432 -7.20 2.54 6.24
N VAL A 433 -6.98 2.47 4.92
CA VAL A 433 -7.98 2.88 3.93
C VAL A 433 -8.17 1.86 2.82
N PHE A 434 -9.33 1.89 2.15
CA PHE A 434 -9.55 1.08 0.96
C PHE A 434 -8.89 1.73 -0.28
N PRO A 435 -8.21 0.94 -1.14
CA PRO A 435 -7.66 1.40 -2.42
C PRO A 435 -8.73 1.54 -3.52
N ILE A 436 -9.98 1.85 -3.14
CA ILE A 436 -11.10 2.05 -4.08
C ILE A 436 -11.06 3.50 -4.56
N LEU A 437 -11.29 3.74 -5.85
CA LEU A 437 -11.36 5.09 -6.42
C LEU A 437 -12.42 5.96 -5.72
N ARG A 438 -12.12 7.25 -5.54
CA ARG A 438 -12.91 8.22 -4.77
C ARG A 438 -14.42 8.14 -5.00
N PRO A 439 -14.95 8.17 -6.25
CA PRO A 439 -16.41 8.17 -6.46
C PRO A 439 -17.11 6.93 -5.90
N ASP A 440 -16.50 5.75 -6.09
CA ASP A 440 -17.04 4.49 -5.61
C ASP A 440 -16.86 4.35 -4.10
N ARG A 441 -15.72 4.79 -3.57
CA ARG A 441 -15.41 4.72 -2.15
C ARG A 441 -16.31 5.64 -1.33
N ILE A 442 -16.57 6.86 -1.79
CA ILE A 442 -17.53 7.79 -1.17
C ILE A 442 -18.95 7.20 -1.19
N ARG A 443 -19.37 6.63 -2.31
CA ARG A 443 -20.70 6.00 -2.40
C ARG A 443 -20.85 4.79 -1.48
N LYS A 444 -19.82 3.94 -1.39
CA LYS A 444 -19.87 2.65 -0.69
C LYS A 444 -19.61 2.76 0.80
N ILE A 445 -18.70 3.62 1.24
CA ILE A 445 -18.21 3.65 2.63
C ILE A 445 -17.96 5.05 3.20
N GLN A 446 -18.11 6.12 2.41
CA GLN A 446 -17.91 7.51 2.85
C GLN A 446 -16.51 7.76 3.47
N GLN A 447 -15.49 7.06 2.97
CA GLN A 447 -14.09 7.23 3.39
C GLN A 447 -13.39 8.22 2.45
N HIS A 448 -13.11 9.44 2.92
CA HIS A 448 -12.64 10.55 2.08
C HIS A 448 -11.17 10.91 2.33
N TRP A 449 -10.31 9.88 2.31
CA TRP A 449 -8.93 10.01 2.79
C TRP A 449 -8.08 11.00 1.99
N GLU A 450 -8.39 11.28 0.72
CA GLU A 450 -7.65 12.30 -0.05
C GLU A 450 -7.75 13.66 0.62
N THR A 451 -8.93 14.01 1.12
CA THR A 451 -9.15 15.29 1.80
C THR A 451 -8.40 15.35 3.13
N TRP A 452 -8.35 14.25 3.88
CA TRP A 452 -7.59 14.21 5.13
C TRP A 452 -6.09 14.38 4.88
N ALA A 453 -5.59 13.78 3.80
CA ALA A 453 -4.20 13.89 3.39
C ALA A 453 -3.87 15.30 2.85
N GLU A 454 -4.70 15.87 1.98
CA GLU A 454 -4.54 17.22 1.42
C GLU A 454 -4.59 18.30 2.51
N GLN A 455 -5.39 18.10 3.56
CA GLN A 455 -5.54 19.02 4.69
C GLN A 455 -4.53 18.79 5.83
N GLY A 456 -3.62 17.82 5.68
CA GLY A 456 -2.61 17.50 6.69
C GLY A 456 -3.18 16.95 8.01
N HIS A 457 -4.37 16.35 7.97
CA HIS A 457 -4.98 15.74 9.15
C HIS A 457 -4.35 14.40 9.53
N VAL A 458 -3.71 13.73 8.57
CA VAL A 458 -2.99 12.46 8.76
C VAL A 458 -1.63 12.55 8.05
N ASP A 459 -0.61 11.93 8.64
CA ASP A 459 0.76 11.88 8.12
C ASP A 459 0.96 10.68 7.19
N LEU A 460 0.27 9.57 7.44
CA LEU A 460 0.37 8.36 6.63
C LEU A 460 -1.00 7.88 6.15
N ILE A 461 -1.09 7.58 4.86
CA ILE A 461 -2.22 6.83 4.29
C ILE A 461 -1.74 5.41 4.01
N VAL A 462 -2.43 4.45 4.60
CA VAL A 462 -2.05 3.03 4.54
C VAL A 462 -3.13 2.25 3.78
N PRO A 463 -3.11 2.25 2.43
CA PRO A 463 -4.13 1.61 1.64
C PRO A 463 -3.99 0.08 1.71
N MET A 464 -5.09 -0.62 1.95
CA MET A 464 -5.16 -2.09 2.00
C MET A 464 -5.14 -2.69 0.58
N THR A 465 -3.99 -2.63 -0.09
CA THR A 465 -3.74 -3.11 -1.47
C THR A 465 -3.57 -4.63 -1.52
N TYR A 466 -4.46 -5.36 -0.86
CA TYR A 466 -4.35 -6.79 -0.67
C TYR A 466 -4.64 -7.56 -1.97
N ALA A 467 -3.64 -8.27 -2.48
CA ALA A 467 -3.72 -9.11 -3.66
C ALA A 467 -2.89 -10.39 -3.48
N LEU A 468 -3.22 -11.44 -4.25
CA LEU A 468 -2.51 -12.73 -4.24
C LEU A 468 -1.39 -12.82 -5.28
N ASP A 469 -1.24 -11.80 -6.12
CA ASP A 469 -0.23 -11.66 -7.16
C ASP A 469 0.22 -10.19 -7.27
N THR A 470 1.40 -9.98 -7.82
CA THR A 470 2.07 -8.68 -7.85
C THR A 470 1.39 -7.68 -8.80
N ASP A 471 0.87 -8.13 -9.93
CA ASP A 471 0.22 -7.25 -10.91
C ASP A 471 -1.11 -6.71 -10.38
N SER A 472 -1.89 -7.55 -9.71
CA SER A 472 -3.11 -7.11 -9.02
C SER A 472 -2.79 -6.12 -7.90
N LEU A 473 -1.69 -6.31 -7.16
CA LEU A 473 -1.22 -5.31 -6.19
C LEU A 473 -0.87 -3.99 -6.86
N GLN A 474 -0.18 -4.03 -8.02
CA GLN A 474 0.16 -2.84 -8.80
C GLN A 474 -1.10 -2.09 -9.23
N GLN A 475 -2.11 -2.79 -9.74
CA GLN A 475 -3.38 -2.21 -10.17
C GLN A 475 -4.15 -1.52 -9.03
N LEU A 476 -4.06 -2.06 -7.81
CA LEU A 476 -4.64 -1.43 -6.61
C LEU A 476 -3.83 -0.22 -6.13
N THR A 477 -2.51 -0.26 -6.29
CA THR A 477 -1.59 0.74 -5.73
C THR A 477 -1.48 1.99 -6.62
N GLN A 478 -1.32 1.81 -7.93
CA GLN A 478 -1.02 2.90 -8.87
C GLN A 478 -2.02 4.08 -8.80
N PRO A 479 -3.35 3.85 -8.71
CA PRO A 479 -4.31 4.95 -8.63
C PRO A 479 -4.27 5.72 -7.30
N VAL A 480 -3.76 5.10 -6.23
CA VAL A 480 -3.65 5.74 -4.91
C VAL A 480 -2.43 6.65 -4.85
N VAL A 481 -1.34 6.22 -5.47
CA VAL A 481 -0.06 6.95 -5.48
C VAL A 481 -0.17 8.30 -6.18
N SER A 482 -0.82 8.35 -7.35
CA SER A 482 -0.99 9.58 -8.16
C SER A 482 -1.79 10.68 -7.48
N VAL A 483 -2.68 10.31 -6.54
CA VAL A 483 -3.49 11.25 -5.78
C VAL A 483 -2.67 11.95 -4.69
N SER A 484 -1.56 11.33 -4.26
CA SER A 484 -0.74 11.80 -3.16
C SER A 484 0.25 12.91 -3.53
N ASP A 485 0.42 13.23 -4.82
CA ASP A 485 1.36 14.27 -5.29
C ASP A 485 1.05 15.67 -4.75
N ARG A 486 -0.19 15.89 -4.29
CA ARG A 486 -0.69 17.15 -3.74
C ARG A 486 -0.70 17.21 -2.22
N SER A 487 -0.33 16.11 -1.54
CA SER A 487 -0.40 15.97 -0.09
C SER A 487 0.99 15.77 0.52
N ARG A 488 1.14 16.16 1.79
CA ARG A 488 2.33 15.88 2.61
C ARG A 488 2.30 14.47 3.20
N SER A 489 1.19 13.76 3.13
CA SER A 489 1.07 12.41 3.70
C SER A 489 1.82 11.39 2.85
N LEU A 490 2.61 10.53 3.48
CA LEU A 490 3.23 9.40 2.80
C LEU A 490 2.19 8.30 2.53
N ILE A 491 2.34 7.62 1.40
CA ILE A 491 1.54 6.43 1.08
C ILE A 491 2.36 5.20 1.48
N VAL A 492 1.75 4.28 2.22
CA VAL A 492 2.36 3.04 2.72
C VAL A 492 1.45 1.86 2.35
N PRO A 493 1.56 1.29 1.14
CA PRO A 493 0.65 0.23 0.71
C PRO A 493 0.75 -1.04 1.55
N GLY A 494 -0.40 -1.63 1.82
CA GLY A 494 -0.55 -2.84 2.64
C GLY A 494 -0.50 -4.12 1.80
N ILE A 495 0.32 -5.08 2.22
CA ILE A 495 0.40 -6.44 1.67
C ILE A 495 -0.24 -7.40 2.65
N ARG A 496 -1.13 -8.28 2.19
CA ARG A 496 -1.72 -9.32 3.04
C ARG A 496 -0.96 -10.64 2.88
N LEU A 497 -0.33 -11.11 3.94
CA LEU A 497 0.46 -12.35 3.97
C LEU A 497 -0.40 -13.62 3.97
N LEU A 498 -1.66 -13.55 4.42
CA LEU A 498 -2.55 -14.71 4.46
C LEU A 498 -2.73 -15.33 3.07
N GLN A 499 -2.28 -16.58 2.90
CA GLN A 499 -2.31 -17.35 1.65
C GLN A 499 -1.43 -16.78 0.53
N LEU A 500 -0.48 -15.91 0.86
CA LEU A 500 0.49 -15.37 -0.09
C LEU A 500 1.77 -16.23 -0.04
N PRO A 501 2.24 -16.78 -1.17
CA PRO A 501 3.53 -17.47 -1.20
C PRO A 501 4.68 -16.50 -0.89
N ASP A 502 5.71 -16.99 -0.18
CA ASP A 502 6.80 -16.14 0.32
C ASP A 502 7.50 -15.35 -0.79
N VAL A 503 7.82 -15.99 -1.91
CA VAL A 503 8.46 -15.30 -3.05
C VAL A 503 7.56 -14.24 -3.68
N VAL A 504 6.24 -14.42 -3.65
CA VAL A 504 5.29 -13.41 -4.13
C VAL A 504 5.21 -12.24 -3.14
N ALA A 505 5.31 -12.51 -1.83
CA ALA A 505 5.40 -11.44 -0.82
C ALA A 505 6.65 -10.58 -1.04
N VAL A 506 7.80 -11.20 -1.32
CA VAL A 506 9.02 -10.47 -1.65
C VAL A 506 8.88 -9.68 -2.95
N ASP A 507 8.32 -10.29 -4.00
CA ASP A 507 8.13 -9.60 -5.29
C ASP A 507 7.14 -8.42 -5.17
N GLN A 508 6.12 -8.53 -4.32
CA GLN A 508 5.24 -7.42 -3.98
C GLN A 508 5.95 -6.31 -3.20
N ILE A 509 6.84 -6.65 -2.26
CA ILE A 509 7.68 -5.66 -1.57
C ILE A 509 8.60 -4.95 -2.56
N GLN A 510 9.23 -5.70 -3.48
CA GLN A 510 10.07 -5.11 -4.51
C GLN A 510 9.28 -4.17 -5.41
N LEU A 511 8.08 -4.56 -5.85
CA LEU A 511 7.20 -3.65 -6.60
C LEU A 511 6.97 -2.35 -5.85
N LEU A 512 6.73 -2.40 -4.53
CA LEU A 512 6.52 -1.19 -3.73
C LEU A 512 7.79 -0.34 -3.61
N ARG A 513 8.98 -0.95 -3.52
CA ARG A 513 10.28 -0.23 -3.58
C ARG A 513 10.51 0.46 -4.93
N ASP A 514 9.88 -0.04 -5.98
CA ASP A 514 9.98 0.44 -7.35
C ASP A 514 8.92 1.51 -7.67
N LEU A 515 7.92 1.70 -6.79
CA LEU A 515 6.87 2.72 -6.90
C LEU A 515 7.18 3.96 -6.02
N PRO A 516 6.56 5.13 -6.30
CA PRO A 516 6.83 6.35 -5.54
C PRO A 516 6.08 6.38 -4.20
N VAL A 517 6.42 5.46 -3.29
CA VAL A 517 5.81 5.27 -1.96
C VAL A 517 6.83 5.35 -0.83
N GLY A 518 6.36 5.60 0.39
CA GLY A 518 7.22 5.76 1.57
C GLY A 518 7.77 4.45 2.15
N GLY A 519 7.26 3.31 1.69
CA GLY A 519 7.56 1.98 2.20
C GLY A 519 6.31 1.10 2.10
N TYR A 520 6.18 0.10 2.97
CA TYR A 520 5.10 -0.87 2.94
C TYR A 520 4.63 -1.27 4.34
N ALA A 521 3.46 -1.89 4.43
CA ALA A 521 2.92 -2.47 5.65
C ALA A 521 2.45 -3.92 5.45
N LEU A 522 2.82 -4.84 6.33
CA LEU A 522 2.43 -6.25 6.22
C LEU A 522 1.26 -6.59 7.14
N PHE A 523 0.20 -7.18 6.58
CA PHE A 523 -0.97 -7.68 7.31
C PHE A 523 -1.02 -9.21 7.24
N ALA A 524 -0.82 -9.95 8.33
CA ALA A 524 -0.50 -9.49 9.68
C ALA A 524 0.58 -10.39 10.29
N ALA A 525 1.07 -10.00 11.48
CA ALA A 525 2.07 -10.73 12.24
C ALA A 525 1.72 -12.22 12.43
N GLU A 526 0.43 -12.59 12.56
CA GLU A 526 0.02 -14.00 12.63
C GLU A 526 0.36 -14.84 11.39
N ASN A 527 0.71 -14.21 10.27
CA ASN A 527 1.06 -14.88 9.02
C ASN A 527 2.52 -14.65 8.61
N LEU A 528 3.33 -13.99 9.44
CA LEU A 528 4.77 -13.91 9.26
C LEU A 528 5.37 -15.27 9.67
N ASN A 529 5.79 -16.07 8.69
CA ASN A 529 6.40 -17.38 8.92
C ASN A 529 7.93 -17.26 9.09
N GLU A 530 8.56 -18.35 9.53
CA GLU A 530 10.02 -18.40 9.79
C GLU A 530 10.85 -18.12 8.53
N ASN A 531 10.42 -18.60 7.36
CA ASN A 531 11.14 -18.39 6.11
C ASN A 531 11.13 -16.91 5.68
N LEU A 532 9.98 -16.23 5.76
CA LEU A 532 9.89 -14.79 5.51
C LEU A 532 10.70 -13.99 6.54
N HIS A 533 10.67 -14.39 7.81
CA HIS A 533 11.51 -13.77 8.83
C HIS A 533 13.00 -13.85 8.46
N ASP A 534 13.48 -15.02 8.03
CA ASP A 534 14.88 -15.20 7.64
C ASP A 534 15.24 -14.41 6.38
N ILE A 535 14.37 -14.39 5.37
CA ILE A 535 14.55 -13.56 4.17
C ILE A 535 14.63 -12.08 4.56
N PHE A 536 13.75 -11.59 5.43
CA PHE A 536 13.76 -10.19 5.84
C PHE A 536 14.96 -9.85 6.71
N ARG A 537 15.40 -10.75 7.58
CA ARG A 537 16.65 -10.57 8.33
C ARG A 537 17.85 -10.35 7.42
N LEU A 538 17.94 -11.08 6.31
CA LEU A 538 19.04 -10.94 5.34
C LEU A 538 18.89 -9.70 4.43
N THR A 539 17.66 -9.43 3.98
CA THR A 539 17.43 -8.40 2.94
C THR A 539 17.23 -6.99 3.48
N GLN A 540 16.84 -6.86 4.74
CA GLN A 540 16.46 -5.58 5.33
C GLN A 540 16.72 -5.47 6.84
N GLY A 541 17.15 -6.55 7.50
CA GLY A 541 17.54 -6.54 8.90
C GLY A 541 18.68 -5.54 9.19
N PRO A 542 18.85 -5.17 10.46
CA PRO A 542 19.96 -4.32 10.87
C PRO A 542 21.30 -5.05 10.69
N GLU A 543 22.33 -4.31 10.29
CA GLU A 543 23.71 -4.78 10.27
C GLU A 543 24.39 -4.47 11.61
N ALA A 544 25.26 -5.36 12.07
CA ALA A 544 25.99 -5.16 13.33
C ALA A 544 26.80 -3.86 13.27
N ASP A 545 26.80 -3.10 14.37
CA ASP A 545 27.57 -1.86 14.55
C ASP A 545 27.22 -0.70 13.58
N THR A 546 26.04 -0.73 12.95
CA THR A 546 25.54 0.37 12.11
C THR A 546 24.54 1.26 12.86
N ASN A 547 24.52 2.55 12.54
CA ASN A 547 23.51 3.47 13.07
C ASN A 547 22.12 3.09 12.50
N PRO A 548 21.04 3.26 13.28
CA PRO A 548 19.68 3.01 12.80
C PRO A 548 19.35 3.81 11.53
N GLU A 549 18.72 3.14 10.57
CA GLU A 549 18.24 3.78 9.35
C GLU A 549 17.18 4.85 9.69
N PRO A 550 17.18 6.01 9.01
CA PRO A 550 16.18 7.04 9.23
C PRO A 550 14.77 6.54 8.87
N VAL A 551 13.80 6.75 9.75
CA VAL A 551 12.39 6.47 9.47
C VAL A 551 11.80 7.62 8.62
N PRO A 552 11.23 7.36 7.43
CA PRO A 552 10.90 8.41 6.45
C PRO A 552 10.03 9.57 6.96
N TYR A 553 9.03 9.30 7.80
CA TYR A 553 8.15 10.36 8.33
C TYR A 553 8.72 11.09 9.56
N ARG A 554 9.79 10.58 10.17
CA ARG A 554 10.51 11.25 11.28
C ARG A 554 11.67 12.08 10.79
N GLN A 555 12.41 11.53 9.84
CA GLN A 555 13.65 12.09 9.35
C GLN A 555 13.59 12.20 7.83
N PRO A 556 12.62 12.96 7.27
CA PRO A 556 12.38 12.99 5.83
C PRO A 556 13.59 13.50 5.04
N LEU A 557 14.30 14.51 5.54
CA LEU A 557 15.48 15.07 4.87
C LEU A 557 16.66 14.09 4.86
N LYS A 558 16.95 13.45 6.01
CA LYS A 558 17.97 12.40 6.09
C LYS A 558 17.62 11.21 5.22
N THR A 559 16.35 10.82 5.17
CA THR A 559 15.85 9.77 4.28
C THR A 559 16.03 10.15 2.81
N ALA A 560 15.72 11.41 2.45
CA ALA A 560 15.88 11.92 1.09
C ALA A 560 17.35 11.86 0.63
N ALA A 561 18.28 12.29 1.48
CA ALA A 561 19.72 12.20 1.21
C ALA A 561 20.18 10.74 1.05
N ASN A 562 19.81 9.84 1.98
CA ASN A 562 20.21 8.44 1.91
C ASN A 562 19.65 7.73 0.66
N ARG A 563 18.37 7.96 0.32
CA ARG A 563 17.78 7.37 -0.90
C ARG A 563 18.42 7.91 -2.17
N TYR A 564 18.81 9.18 -2.18
CA TYR A 564 19.55 9.75 -3.31
C TYR A 564 20.94 9.12 -3.44
N GLN A 565 21.64 8.91 -2.31
CA GLN A 565 22.91 8.18 -2.29
C GLN A 565 22.77 6.75 -2.83
N THR A 566 21.67 6.04 -2.52
CA THR A 566 21.38 4.73 -3.14
C THR A 566 21.27 4.83 -4.66
N LEU A 567 20.62 5.87 -5.21
CA LEU A 567 20.54 6.07 -6.66
C LEU A 567 21.92 6.32 -7.29
N LEU A 568 22.76 7.13 -6.63
CA LEU A 568 24.12 7.39 -7.10
C LEU A 568 24.95 6.11 -7.16
N ARG A 569 24.86 5.25 -6.13
CA ARG A 569 25.54 3.94 -6.12
C ARG A 569 25.06 3.05 -7.26
N GLU A 570 23.75 2.98 -7.52
CA GLU A 570 23.22 2.20 -8.64
C GLU A 570 23.72 2.71 -9.99
N TRP A 571 23.66 4.03 -10.24
CA TRP A 571 24.16 4.61 -11.50
C TRP A 571 25.67 4.42 -11.65
N GLY A 572 26.40 4.59 -10.55
CA GLY A 572 27.83 4.34 -10.45
C GLY A 572 28.23 2.93 -10.81
N PHE A 573 27.59 1.96 -10.16
CA PHE A 573 27.78 0.54 -10.43
C PHE A 573 27.58 0.23 -11.92
N LEU A 574 26.52 0.76 -12.53
CA LEU A 574 26.27 0.55 -13.96
C LEU A 574 27.35 1.23 -14.85
N LEU A 575 27.86 2.39 -14.47
CA LEU A 575 28.94 3.06 -15.23
C LEU A 575 30.23 2.26 -15.20
N GLU A 576 30.66 1.81 -14.02
CA GLU A 576 31.90 1.03 -13.85
C GLU A 576 31.86 -0.29 -14.60
N ASN A 577 30.67 -0.89 -14.70
CA ASN A 577 30.46 -2.14 -15.43
C ASN A 577 30.15 -1.92 -16.92
N ASN A 578 30.27 -0.69 -17.45
CA ASN A 578 29.94 -0.33 -18.83
C ASN A 578 28.50 -0.68 -19.25
N GLN A 579 27.56 -0.64 -18.29
CA GLN A 579 26.14 -0.95 -18.47
C GLN A 579 25.26 0.30 -18.59
N LEU A 580 25.77 1.49 -18.24
CA LEU A 580 25.12 2.78 -18.48
C LEU A 580 25.92 3.60 -19.50
N ASN A 581 25.57 3.48 -20.79
CA ASN A 581 26.25 4.24 -21.84
C ASN A 581 25.70 5.68 -21.92
N MET A 582 26.56 6.66 -21.67
CA MET A 582 26.26 8.08 -21.85
C MET A 582 27.46 8.79 -22.47
N GLN A 583 27.22 9.57 -23.52
CA GLN A 583 28.27 10.24 -24.31
C GLN A 583 28.42 11.72 -23.90
N GLU A 584 29.58 12.32 -24.19
CA GLU A 584 29.79 13.76 -24.01
C GLU A 584 28.91 14.59 -24.97
N PRO A 585 28.37 15.76 -24.54
CA PRO A 585 28.54 16.40 -23.24
C PRO A 585 27.52 15.96 -22.17
N ALA A 586 26.69 14.95 -22.45
CA ALA A 586 25.60 14.56 -21.57
C ALA A 586 26.11 13.94 -20.26
N LEU A 587 27.16 13.10 -20.34
CA LEU A 587 27.79 12.45 -19.18
C LEU A 587 28.30 13.47 -18.16
N SER A 588 29.14 14.41 -18.58
CA SER A 588 29.63 15.50 -17.71
C SER A 588 28.51 16.41 -17.18
N GLN A 589 27.47 16.69 -17.97
CA GLN A 589 26.36 17.54 -17.52
C GLN A 589 25.45 16.87 -16.48
N TRP A 590 25.18 15.57 -16.65
CA TRP A 590 24.36 14.78 -15.74
C TRP A 590 25.09 14.58 -14.42
N SER A 591 26.34 14.14 -14.46
CA SER A 591 27.14 13.85 -13.27
C SER A 591 27.35 15.06 -12.37
N ARG A 592 27.74 16.20 -12.96
CA ARG A 592 27.91 17.45 -12.21
C ARG A 592 26.65 17.83 -11.44
N GLN A 593 25.48 17.67 -12.05
CA GLN A 593 24.21 18.00 -11.39
C GLN A 593 23.77 16.94 -10.40
N ALA A 594 24.11 15.68 -10.64
CA ALA A 594 23.83 14.61 -9.71
C ALA A 594 24.63 14.83 -8.41
N GLU A 595 25.91 15.17 -8.52
CA GLU A 595 26.77 15.49 -7.37
C GLU A 595 26.36 16.78 -6.66
N GLU A 596 26.06 17.85 -7.42
CA GLU A 596 25.57 19.12 -6.85
C GLU A 596 24.29 18.88 -6.02
N LEU A 597 23.38 18.04 -6.52
CA LEU A 597 22.18 17.67 -5.80
C LEU A 597 22.49 16.82 -4.57
N SER A 598 23.43 15.89 -4.66
CA SER A 598 23.84 15.04 -3.54
C SER A 598 24.37 15.86 -2.36
N VAL A 599 25.35 16.72 -2.63
CA VAL A 599 25.98 17.58 -1.62
C VAL A 599 24.93 18.48 -0.97
N LEU A 600 24.01 19.03 -1.76
CA LEU A 600 22.94 19.87 -1.24
C LEU A 600 21.95 19.07 -0.37
N LEU A 601 21.59 17.84 -0.75
CA LEU A 601 20.71 16.98 0.05
C LEU A 601 21.37 16.58 1.38
N GLU A 602 22.67 16.28 1.38
CA GLU A 602 23.45 16.01 2.60
C GLU A 602 23.49 17.23 3.52
N SER A 603 23.83 18.39 2.97
CA SER A 603 23.82 19.66 3.71
C SER A 603 22.45 19.98 4.30
N VAL A 604 21.36 19.71 3.57
CA VAL A 604 19.99 19.88 4.06
C VAL A 604 19.63 18.87 5.16
N ALA A 605 20.17 17.65 5.10
CA ALA A 605 19.95 16.64 6.12
C ALA A 605 20.69 16.95 7.43
N GLU A 606 21.86 17.57 7.36
CA GLU A 606 22.67 17.96 8.52
C GLU A 606 22.21 19.29 9.14
N GLU A 607 21.98 20.30 8.30
CA GLU A 607 21.64 21.67 8.70
C GLU A 607 20.39 22.17 7.96
N PRO A 608 19.18 21.73 8.39
CA PRO A 608 17.95 22.09 7.72
C PRO A 608 17.63 23.58 7.85
N SER A 609 17.39 24.24 6.71
CA SER A 609 16.85 25.60 6.66
C SER A 609 15.85 25.72 5.53
N LYS A 610 14.81 26.56 5.70
CA LYS A 610 13.80 26.79 4.64
C LYS A 610 14.42 27.19 3.31
N SER A 611 15.50 27.96 3.34
CA SER A 611 16.24 28.36 2.14
C SER A 611 16.93 27.17 1.47
N ASN A 612 17.66 26.34 2.22
CA ASN A 612 18.36 25.19 1.67
C ASN A 612 17.38 24.11 1.17
N VAL A 613 16.29 23.85 1.91
CA VAL A 613 15.22 22.94 1.46
C VAL A 613 14.60 23.43 0.15
N SER A 614 14.30 24.73 0.02
CA SER A 614 13.75 25.30 -1.22
C SER A 614 14.73 25.21 -2.39
N LYS A 615 16.03 25.39 -2.14
CA LYS A 615 17.08 25.18 -3.15
C LYS A 615 17.15 23.72 -3.58
N ALA A 616 17.14 22.77 -2.63
CA ALA A 616 17.15 21.34 -2.93
C ALA A 616 15.93 20.92 -3.75
N GLN A 617 14.73 21.39 -3.39
CA GLN A 617 13.51 21.17 -4.16
C GLN A 617 13.67 21.69 -5.59
N SER A 618 14.15 22.92 -5.77
CA SER A 618 14.35 23.54 -7.10
C SER A 618 15.37 22.78 -7.95
N LEU A 619 16.50 22.38 -7.35
CA LEU A 619 17.56 21.64 -8.03
C LEU A 619 17.09 20.24 -8.40
N LEU A 620 16.39 19.54 -7.51
CA LEU A 620 15.78 18.22 -7.80
C LEU A 620 14.75 18.32 -8.92
N SER A 621 13.84 19.30 -8.89
CA SER A 621 12.86 19.49 -9.98
C SER A 621 13.56 19.73 -11.32
N SER A 622 14.63 20.53 -11.33
CA SER A 622 15.45 20.78 -12.51
C SER A 622 16.16 19.50 -13.01
N PHE A 623 16.76 18.73 -12.11
CA PHE A 623 17.39 17.45 -12.42
C PHE A 623 16.37 16.48 -13.03
N ARG A 624 15.22 16.27 -12.37
CA ARG A 624 14.14 15.40 -12.84
C ARG A 624 13.62 15.77 -14.23
N SER A 625 13.47 17.06 -14.53
CA SER A 625 13.03 17.51 -15.86
C SER A 625 13.98 17.11 -17.00
N ARG A 626 15.27 16.95 -16.71
CA ARG A 626 16.32 16.57 -17.67
C ARG A 626 16.60 15.07 -17.67
N PHE A 627 16.27 14.39 -16.58
CA PHE A 627 16.52 12.96 -16.38
C PHE A 627 16.05 12.06 -17.54
N PRO A 628 14.83 12.20 -18.10
CA PRO A 628 14.40 11.38 -19.24
C PRO A 628 15.25 11.57 -20.50
N LYS A 629 15.87 12.75 -20.68
CA LYS A 629 16.76 13.00 -21.83
C LYS A 629 18.08 12.27 -21.67
N TRP A 630 18.66 12.26 -20.47
CA TRP A 630 19.91 11.55 -20.18
C TRP A 630 19.73 10.03 -20.24
N MET A 631 18.62 9.53 -19.71
CA MET A 631 18.34 8.09 -19.66
C MET A 631 17.67 7.54 -20.92
N ARG A 632 17.60 8.30 -22.02
CA ARG A 632 16.85 7.91 -23.23
C ARG A 632 17.36 6.60 -23.84
N ASP A 633 18.68 6.50 -24.03
CA ASP A 633 19.28 5.37 -24.73
C ASP A 633 19.18 4.11 -23.86
N TYR A 634 19.56 4.22 -22.59
CA TYR A 634 19.36 3.15 -21.60
C TYR A 634 17.89 2.73 -21.46
N GLY A 635 16.96 3.70 -21.45
CA GLY A 635 15.52 3.47 -21.35
C GLY A 635 14.90 2.80 -22.57
N THR A 636 15.57 2.79 -23.72
CA THR A 636 15.13 2.02 -24.89
C THR A 636 15.23 0.52 -24.63
N GLU A 637 16.23 0.10 -23.86
CA GLU A 637 16.46 -1.31 -23.50
C GLU A 637 15.86 -1.69 -22.14
N LYS A 638 15.89 -0.75 -21.19
CA LYS A 638 15.52 -0.93 -19.78
C LYS A 638 14.47 0.10 -19.32
N PRO A 639 13.30 0.20 -19.99
CA PRO A 639 12.29 1.21 -19.67
C PRO A 639 11.76 1.07 -18.23
N TYR A 640 11.68 -0.16 -17.72
CA TYR A 640 11.28 -0.42 -16.34
C TYR A 640 12.24 0.25 -15.34
N GLN A 641 13.55 0.02 -15.49
CA GLN A 641 14.55 0.56 -14.56
C GLN A 641 14.59 2.10 -14.58
N VAL A 642 14.46 2.72 -15.74
CA VAL A 642 14.36 4.19 -15.83
C VAL A 642 13.11 4.71 -15.11
N GLN A 643 11.98 4.02 -15.22
CA GLN A 643 10.77 4.37 -14.49
C GLN A 643 10.95 4.21 -12.96
N VAL A 644 11.66 3.16 -12.52
CA VAL A 644 12.01 2.99 -11.10
C VAL A 644 12.81 4.16 -10.57
N TRP A 645 13.84 4.60 -11.29
CA TRP A 645 14.63 5.77 -10.89
C TRP A 645 13.79 7.05 -10.84
N ASP A 646 12.91 7.29 -11.82
CA ASP A 646 12.01 8.45 -11.76
C ASP A 646 11.04 8.38 -10.57
N ASN A 647 10.48 7.21 -10.27
CA ASN A 647 9.64 6.99 -9.09
C ASN A 647 10.40 7.24 -7.78
N ARG A 648 11.66 6.81 -7.69
CA ARG A 648 12.50 7.06 -6.51
C ARG A 648 12.84 8.54 -6.36
N LEU A 649 13.14 9.25 -7.47
CA LEU A 649 13.32 10.71 -7.48
C LEU A 649 12.03 11.45 -7.07
N GLN A 650 10.85 10.98 -7.49
CA GLN A 650 9.56 11.51 -7.05
C GLN A 650 9.36 11.32 -5.54
N THR A 651 9.81 10.19 -4.98
CA THR A 651 9.74 9.95 -3.54
C THR A 651 10.63 10.91 -2.76
N ILE A 652 11.85 11.18 -3.24
CA ILE A 652 12.76 12.16 -2.65
C ILE A 652 12.11 13.56 -2.67
N GLU A 653 11.48 13.95 -3.78
CA GLU A 653 10.74 15.21 -3.86
C GLU A 653 9.63 15.29 -2.82
N LYS A 654 8.91 14.19 -2.60
CA LYS A 654 7.86 14.11 -1.59
C LYS A 654 8.40 14.28 -0.17
N LEU A 655 9.51 13.63 0.15
CA LEU A 655 10.18 13.75 1.45
C LEU A 655 10.60 15.20 1.72
N LEU A 656 11.18 15.89 0.74
CA LEU A 656 11.56 17.31 0.88
C LEU A 656 10.36 18.24 1.14
N ARG A 657 9.14 17.86 0.74
CA ARG A 657 7.93 18.68 0.96
C ARG A 657 7.33 18.53 2.35
N MET A 658 7.72 17.51 3.12
CA MET A 658 7.18 17.26 4.47
C MET A 658 7.61 18.32 5.49
N GLU A 659 8.78 18.94 5.29
CA GLU A 659 9.41 19.92 6.20
C GLU A 659 9.02 21.40 5.97
N ASN A 660 8.06 21.68 5.09
CA ASN A 660 7.68 23.06 4.72
C ASN A 660 6.69 23.74 5.66
#